data_AF-A0A970Q325-F1
#
_entry.id   AF-A0A970Q325-F1
#
_cell.length_a   1.000
_cell.length_b   1.000
_cell.length_c   1.000
_cell.angle_alpha   90.00
_cell.angle_beta   90.00
_cell.angle_gamma   90.00
#
_symmetry.space_group_name_H-M   'P 1'
#
loop_
_entity.id
_entity.type
_entity.pdbx_description
1 polymer ?
#
loop_
_entity_poly.entity_id
_entity_poly.type
_entity_poly.pdbx_seq_one_letter_code
_entity_poly.pdbx_strand_id
1 'polypeptide(L)'
;MQLNPKDFDLKDKSEVLFNESLNQAWQDLVSYQADLIIGVPFYNEKDTLPLILRTIEEALFGIENYHKPLVLCVGDPEGAEALAAIKSMDFHFPHYEFLMSPGGNGRGASIRAMLEIANDLSSDLLILAADLIQDQDRGLKADWINRIIEPLGLKYDFVLATYHEHYFDNSINSFFVEPLLENFYGFRIEGSLSGMYALSQNLVEDLCMELKFWPEITRSYGIDPWIITRVMSWKKDLCEVYLGAKLEPFSLEKVNYVFKQIAWALFECIKRDEDHWLKKPVIFRAPDIHGMKNEEEPMEVRFSAEGLVWFFKRNFHQYAPVYEASVDEHVYKDLQNSVLAPSREFSFKSENWAKLVLSLLFEYSFNRELQGDDILNTLTTAFNGRIAGYVMQIQLLGEKLEGLRDFDLSHLLIMEAEMVKAQQHRSFLQLRDVFLDKWKTKLLEVTPPLTPSRYLEYVPGIPIVLPNTVIGKGGKAAYTEEVFNRLQKRYQEGFEHVIQQSLGVPADAPASAICIRYHQYMQELENTMETLFPGDLYSEEGVAQVLQRLFELLPHQKMYSVRDDTFKEMVVRFPPVNIMIPAGYHSTRDLLEGMDIRDTVSLANLIETRKYSDRALLWILDNLRPEGLEEVDIKYIVLDPRFGQIARLGNISNLNKITTRIVATPFNKGMGGNFPRIRFCLFIARHITIAENYAHLWRTFARERKNLGNKIRNSLIGRYETAAFSAHNIFENLHHRSLVQSFRGLAQRLQEQGLKQEAEIIRIMCDSYGLSQVLDDGTFLPLSAWSWASYNYKGGQGVPTPLSSHVEEKWFNQDLLEEIYKELGYDISGIESGVQQLIGEGRASENVLDTLLGIKPKDVSVVAQEAIAYSPAQQLHRYSGNPILSPIKEHYWENKYVLNAACLRLQGLVYILYRAYGDDQVSRIGLAVSDGYKIIERMPEPIFAPATEKESRGCEDPRTVVIDDEIYMMYTAYDGVIAQISAASIKVSDFLARNFDRWQRKGLAFKDVWNKDAILFPEKIQGKYVIYHRIEPSIWVSYLDKLEFPVPRERHAIIMGPRSGRMWDSLKIGAGTQPIKTRYGWLMIYHGVDRQLVYRLGVILVDLNNPELLIYRSPNSILQPEMDYEIGADTGSWVPNVVFTCGAVPASEKVILEDDDEILVYYGAADTHIGVATATLAELIPEEYRR
;
A
#
# COMPACT_ATOMS: atom_id res chain seq x y z
N MET A 1 14.50 -4.68 -20.45
CA MET A 1 13.52 -4.50 -21.54
C MET A 1 13.98 -3.36 -22.43
N GLN A 2 14.14 -3.58 -23.74
CA GLN A 2 13.70 -2.61 -24.74
C GLN A 2 12.39 -3.18 -25.29
N LEU A 3 11.26 -2.59 -24.90
CA LEU A 3 9.96 -2.89 -25.50
C LEU A 3 9.81 -2.05 -26.78
N ASN A 4 9.20 -2.64 -27.80
CA ASN A 4 8.94 -2.01 -29.08
C ASN A 4 7.92 -0.86 -28.89
N PRO A 5 8.23 0.39 -29.28
CA PRO A 5 7.35 1.56 -29.07
C PRO A 5 5.95 1.46 -29.70
N LYS A 6 5.72 0.51 -30.63
CA LYS A 6 4.43 0.32 -31.31
C LYS A 6 3.37 -0.39 -30.46
N ASP A 7 3.76 -1.14 -29.42
CA ASP A 7 2.80 -1.90 -28.60
C ASP A 7 2.13 -1.03 -27.51
N PHE A 8 2.70 0.14 -27.20
CA PHE A 8 2.12 1.10 -26.25
C PHE A 8 1.01 1.97 -26.87
N ASP A 9 1.07 2.23 -28.17
CA ASP A 9 0.10 3.08 -28.90
C ASP A 9 -1.27 2.38 -29.08
N LEU A 10 -1.31 1.04 -28.99
CA LEU A 10 -2.53 0.23 -29.14
C LEU A 10 -3.37 0.11 -27.85
N LYS A 11 -2.75 0.20 -26.67
CA LYS A 11 -3.45 0.09 -25.37
C LYS A 11 -4.31 1.31 -25.06
N ASP A 12 -3.81 2.52 -25.33
CA ASP A 12 -4.57 3.75 -25.16
C ASP A 12 -5.73 3.82 -26.18
N LYS A 13 -5.47 3.40 -27.42
CA LYS A 13 -6.48 3.39 -28.49
C LYS A 13 -7.64 2.43 -28.24
N SER A 14 -7.39 1.23 -27.72
CA SER A 14 -8.43 0.23 -27.46
C SER A 14 -9.35 0.62 -26.29
N GLU A 15 -8.82 1.25 -25.25
CA GLU A 15 -9.62 1.76 -24.14
C GLU A 15 -10.47 2.97 -24.55
N VAL A 16 -9.93 3.85 -25.41
CA VAL A 16 -10.70 4.94 -26.02
C VAL A 16 -11.88 4.38 -26.83
N LEU A 17 -11.64 3.39 -27.68
CA LEU A 17 -12.67 2.76 -28.51
C LEU A 17 -13.75 2.05 -27.68
N PHE A 18 -13.35 1.37 -26.59
CA PHE A 18 -14.28 0.78 -25.62
C PHE A 18 -15.19 1.85 -25.00
N ASN A 19 -14.59 2.94 -24.49
CA ASN A 19 -15.32 4.04 -23.87
C ASN A 19 -16.24 4.75 -24.87
N GLU A 20 -15.86 4.86 -26.14
CA GLU A 20 -16.72 5.41 -27.19
C GLU A 20 -18.02 4.59 -27.34
N SER A 21 -17.91 3.26 -27.45
CA SER A 21 -19.08 2.37 -27.56
C SER A 21 -19.96 2.43 -26.31
N LEU A 22 -19.34 2.38 -25.14
CA LEU A 22 -20.04 2.44 -23.86
C LEU A 22 -20.75 3.79 -23.66
N ASN A 23 -20.09 4.90 -23.98
CA ASN A 23 -20.68 6.24 -23.86
C ASN A 23 -21.85 6.42 -24.83
N GLN A 24 -21.75 5.89 -26.05
CA GLN A 24 -22.86 5.91 -27.00
C GLN A 24 -24.06 5.13 -26.47
N ALA A 25 -23.85 3.91 -25.97
CA ALA A 25 -24.91 3.12 -25.35
C ALA A 25 -25.52 3.81 -24.12
N TRP A 26 -24.67 4.42 -23.29
CA TRP A 26 -25.09 5.11 -22.08
C TRP A 26 -25.96 6.33 -22.37
N GLN A 27 -25.76 7.03 -23.49
CA GLN A 27 -26.61 8.17 -23.87
C GLN A 27 -28.08 7.77 -24.04
N ASP A 28 -28.33 6.57 -24.54
CA ASP A 28 -29.68 6.05 -24.72
C ASP A 28 -30.24 5.45 -23.41
N LEU A 29 -29.38 4.84 -22.60
CA LEU A 29 -29.75 4.13 -21.37
C LEU A 29 -29.86 5.02 -20.12
N VAL A 30 -29.31 6.24 -20.12
CA VAL A 30 -29.27 7.13 -18.93
C VAL A 30 -30.65 7.44 -18.32
N SER A 31 -31.72 7.28 -19.09
CA SER A 31 -33.10 7.52 -18.66
C SER A 31 -33.80 6.28 -18.08
N TYR A 32 -33.20 5.09 -18.20
CA TYR A 32 -33.76 3.85 -17.69
C TYR A 32 -33.54 3.72 -16.19
N GLN A 33 -34.44 2.99 -15.52
CA GLN A 33 -34.25 2.50 -14.16
C GLN A 33 -34.41 0.99 -14.20
N ALA A 34 -33.42 0.26 -13.70
CA ALA A 34 -33.47 -1.19 -13.62
C ALA A 34 -33.06 -1.66 -12.21
N ASP A 35 -33.73 -2.67 -11.68
CA ASP A 35 -33.31 -3.38 -10.44
C ASP A 35 -32.62 -4.70 -10.77
N LEU A 36 -32.87 -5.24 -11.96
CA LEU A 36 -32.18 -6.40 -12.54
C LEU A 36 -31.80 -6.11 -13.99
N ILE A 37 -30.55 -6.40 -14.33
CA ILE A 37 -30.10 -6.47 -15.72
C ILE A 37 -29.88 -7.93 -16.10
N ILE A 38 -30.50 -8.34 -17.21
CA ILE A 38 -30.20 -9.61 -17.87
C ILE A 38 -29.32 -9.28 -19.08
N GLY A 39 -28.02 -9.46 -18.90
CA GLY A 39 -26.98 -9.19 -19.89
C GLY A 39 -26.72 -10.39 -20.79
N VAL A 40 -26.79 -10.19 -22.10
CA VAL A 40 -26.55 -11.23 -23.12
C VAL A 40 -25.40 -10.79 -24.04
N PRO A 41 -24.16 -11.28 -23.82
CA PRO A 41 -23.05 -10.98 -24.71
C PRO A 41 -23.18 -11.83 -25.97
N PHE A 42 -23.11 -11.22 -27.15
CA PHE A 42 -23.27 -11.91 -28.43
C PHE A 42 -22.17 -11.56 -29.43
N TYR A 43 -21.95 -12.44 -30.40
CA TYR A 43 -20.99 -12.30 -31.49
C TYR A 43 -21.66 -12.35 -32.86
N ASN A 44 -22.32 -13.45 -33.25
CA ASN A 44 -23.04 -13.54 -34.53
C ASN A 44 -24.21 -14.57 -34.48
N GLU A 45 -24.78 -14.74 -33.30
CA GLU A 45 -25.82 -15.72 -32.97
C GLU A 45 -27.21 -15.30 -33.50
N LYS A 46 -27.34 -15.06 -34.81
CA LYS A 46 -28.59 -14.51 -35.39
C LYS A 46 -29.82 -15.43 -35.25
N ASP A 47 -29.61 -16.74 -35.18
CA ASP A 47 -30.68 -17.73 -35.11
C ASP A 47 -31.06 -18.08 -33.66
N THR A 48 -30.12 -18.02 -32.71
CA THR A 48 -30.35 -18.42 -31.31
C THR A 48 -30.70 -17.24 -30.42
N LEU A 49 -30.14 -16.05 -30.66
CA LEU A 49 -30.37 -14.88 -29.82
C LEU A 49 -31.87 -14.47 -29.72
N PRO A 50 -32.67 -14.48 -30.80
CA PRO A 50 -34.12 -14.21 -30.70
C PRO A 50 -34.88 -15.23 -29.84
N LEU A 51 -34.45 -16.51 -29.85
CA LEU A 51 -35.05 -17.56 -29.04
C LEU A 51 -34.73 -17.36 -27.56
N ILE A 52 -33.48 -17.03 -27.24
CA ILE A 52 -33.04 -16.70 -25.89
C ILE A 52 -33.84 -15.52 -25.33
N LEU A 53 -34.07 -14.48 -26.14
CA LEU A 53 -34.90 -13.37 -25.73
C LEU A 53 -36.33 -13.84 -25.39
N ARG A 54 -36.99 -14.65 -26.22
CA ARG A 54 -38.31 -15.21 -25.88
C ARG A 54 -38.30 -15.97 -24.54
N THR A 55 -37.28 -16.77 -24.28
CA THR A 55 -37.16 -17.49 -23.01
C THR A 55 -36.95 -16.54 -21.82
N ILE A 56 -36.18 -15.46 -22.00
CA ILE A 56 -36.03 -14.39 -21.01
C ILE A 56 -37.39 -13.72 -20.74
N GLU A 57 -38.14 -13.38 -21.79
CA GLU A 57 -39.47 -12.79 -21.67
C GLU A 57 -40.43 -13.67 -20.87
N GLU A 58 -40.46 -14.98 -21.17
CA GLU A 58 -41.24 -15.96 -20.42
C GLU A 58 -40.82 -16.03 -18.94
N ALA A 59 -39.52 -16.00 -18.65
CA ALA A 59 -39.00 -16.01 -17.29
C ALA A 59 -39.40 -14.75 -16.52
N LEU A 60 -39.25 -13.57 -17.14
CA LEU A 60 -39.54 -12.28 -16.53
C LEU A 60 -41.01 -12.15 -16.12
N PHE A 61 -41.96 -12.78 -16.81
CA PHE A 61 -43.36 -12.83 -16.38
C PHE A 61 -43.57 -13.57 -15.04
N GLY A 62 -42.65 -14.47 -14.67
CA GLY A 62 -42.70 -15.26 -13.44
C GLY A 62 -41.84 -14.75 -12.28
N ILE A 63 -41.10 -13.65 -12.47
CA ILE A 63 -40.22 -13.09 -11.43
C ILE A 63 -41.00 -12.08 -10.57
N GLU A 64 -41.18 -12.39 -9.29
CA GLU A 64 -41.92 -11.53 -8.35
C GLU A 64 -41.03 -10.51 -7.62
N ASN A 65 -39.73 -10.82 -7.46
CA ASN A 65 -38.80 -10.05 -6.62
C ASN A 65 -38.13 -8.86 -7.34
N TYR A 66 -38.32 -8.71 -8.65
CA TYR A 66 -37.78 -7.62 -9.46
C TYR A 66 -38.90 -6.92 -10.21
N HIS A 67 -38.90 -5.59 -10.18
CA HIS A 67 -40.00 -4.77 -10.69
C HIS A 67 -39.63 -4.04 -11.99
N LYS A 68 -38.34 -3.91 -12.29
CA LYS A 68 -37.83 -3.19 -13.46
C LYS A 68 -36.68 -3.98 -14.12
N PRO A 69 -36.97 -5.16 -14.70
CA PRO A 69 -35.96 -5.87 -15.45
C PRO A 69 -35.60 -5.10 -16.74
N LEU A 70 -34.32 -5.05 -17.07
CA LEU A 70 -33.80 -4.56 -18.34
C LEU A 70 -33.00 -5.67 -19.01
N VAL A 71 -33.31 -5.97 -20.26
CA VAL A 71 -32.51 -6.91 -21.07
C VAL A 71 -31.47 -6.13 -21.85
N LEU A 72 -30.19 -6.47 -21.70
CA LEU A 72 -29.08 -5.76 -22.30
C LEU A 72 -28.26 -6.69 -23.20
N CYS A 73 -28.32 -6.50 -24.50
CA CYS A 73 -27.54 -7.29 -25.45
C CYS A 73 -26.32 -6.49 -25.92
N VAL A 74 -25.10 -6.95 -25.65
CA VAL A 74 -23.87 -6.26 -26.08
C VAL A 74 -23.06 -7.13 -27.03
N GLY A 75 -22.97 -6.68 -28.27
CA GLY A 75 -22.43 -7.45 -29.38
C GLY A 75 -21.00 -7.09 -29.78
N ASP A 76 -20.31 -8.05 -30.37
CA ASP A 76 -19.11 -7.79 -31.17
C ASP A 76 -19.46 -7.07 -32.48
N PRO A 77 -18.57 -6.26 -33.10
CA PRO A 77 -18.80 -5.67 -34.42
C PRO A 77 -19.36 -6.63 -35.49
N GLU A 78 -18.98 -7.90 -35.45
CA GLU A 78 -19.44 -8.93 -36.39
C GLU A 78 -20.92 -9.34 -36.18
N GLY A 79 -21.56 -8.87 -35.09
CA GLY A 79 -22.94 -9.20 -34.70
C GLY A 79 -24.02 -8.35 -35.34
N ALA A 80 -23.71 -7.59 -36.39
CA ALA A 80 -24.67 -6.70 -37.04
C ALA A 80 -25.94 -7.40 -37.53
N GLU A 81 -25.83 -8.64 -38.04
CA GLU A 81 -27.00 -9.43 -38.46
C GLU A 81 -27.86 -9.86 -37.26
N ALA A 82 -27.23 -10.33 -36.18
CA ALA A 82 -27.94 -10.73 -34.95
C ALA A 82 -28.64 -9.54 -34.30
N LEU A 83 -27.96 -8.38 -34.24
CA LEU A 83 -28.52 -7.12 -33.76
C LEU A 83 -29.77 -6.71 -34.56
N ALA A 84 -29.72 -6.83 -35.89
CA ALA A 84 -30.86 -6.50 -36.75
C ALA A 84 -32.06 -7.44 -36.53
N ALA A 85 -31.80 -8.71 -36.25
CA ALA A 85 -32.85 -9.69 -35.97
C ALA A 85 -33.63 -9.33 -34.69
N ILE A 86 -32.93 -8.99 -33.61
CA ILE A 86 -33.56 -8.67 -32.33
C ILE A 86 -34.18 -7.27 -32.27
N LYS A 87 -33.63 -6.29 -33.01
CA LYS A 87 -34.20 -4.93 -33.11
C LYS A 87 -35.63 -4.87 -33.64
N SER A 88 -36.02 -5.88 -34.41
CA SER A 88 -37.34 -5.98 -35.05
C SER A 88 -38.34 -6.85 -34.29
N MET A 89 -37.94 -7.36 -33.12
CA MET A 89 -38.71 -8.30 -32.33
C MET A 89 -39.73 -7.58 -31.45
N ASP A 90 -40.97 -8.09 -31.40
CA ASP A 90 -41.98 -7.64 -30.44
C ASP A 90 -41.69 -8.25 -29.06
N PHE A 91 -41.25 -7.40 -28.11
CA PHE A 91 -40.74 -7.78 -26.79
C PHE A 91 -41.40 -6.92 -25.71
N HIS A 92 -42.04 -7.55 -24.71
CA HIS A 92 -42.87 -6.87 -23.70
C HIS A 92 -42.06 -6.08 -22.67
N PHE A 93 -40.82 -6.52 -22.40
CA PHE A 93 -39.96 -5.89 -21.41
C PHE A 93 -39.00 -4.88 -22.08
N PRO A 94 -38.44 -3.93 -21.33
CA PRO A 94 -37.44 -3.03 -21.87
C PRO A 94 -36.18 -3.82 -22.29
N HIS A 95 -35.70 -3.58 -23.51
CA HIS A 95 -34.45 -4.15 -24.02
C HIS A 95 -33.62 -3.09 -24.74
N TYR A 96 -32.30 -3.25 -24.71
CA TYR A 96 -31.37 -2.40 -25.42
C TYR A 96 -30.21 -3.22 -25.98
N GLU A 97 -29.82 -2.89 -27.21
CA GLU A 97 -28.82 -3.65 -27.93
C GLU A 97 -27.88 -2.76 -28.74
N PHE A 98 -26.58 -3.01 -28.61
CA PHE A 98 -25.55 -2.28 -29.35
C PHE A 98 -24.33 -3.15 -29.62
N LEU A 99 -23.47 -2.68 -30.53
CA LEU A 99 -22.20 -3.31 -30.85
C LEU A 99 -21.04 -2.49 -30.31
N MET A 100 -20.01 -3.19 -29.86
CA MET A 100 -18.72 -2.59 -29.51
C MET A 100 -17.98 -2.12 -30.77
N SER A 101 -17.09 -1.14 -30.61
CA SER A 101 -16.24 -0.62 -31.68
C SER A 101 -15.11 -1.60 -32.01
N PRO A 102 -14.72 -1.75 -33.28
CA PRO A 102 -13.58 -2.59 -33.66
C PRO A 102 -12.29 -2.15 -32.95
N GLY A 103 -11.67 -3.06 -32.20
CA GLY A 103 -10.47 -2.80 -31.38
C GLY A 103 -10.75 -2.53 -29.89
N GLY A 104 -12.01 -2.29 -29.50
CA GLY A 104 -12.49 -2.21 -28.11
C GLY A 104 -13.48 -3.33 -27.75
N ASN A 105 -13.57 -4.36 -28.60
CA ASN A 105 -14.56 -5.45 -28.55
C ASN A 105 -14.02 -6.75 -27.93
N GLY A 106 -14.89 -7.76 -27.79
CA GLY A 106 -14.62 -9.07 -27.22
C GLY A 106 -15.61 -9.43 -26.11
N ARG A 107 -15.78 -10.73 -25.82
CA ARG A 107 -16.75 -11.21 -24.81
C ARG A 107 -16.58 -10.53 -23.45
N GLY A 108 -15.34 -10.40 -22.99
CA GLY A 108 -15.02 -9.76 -21.72
C GLY A 108 -15.25 -8.25 -21.75
N ALA A 109 -15.01 -7.60 -22.88
CA ALA A 109 -15.41 -6.20 -23.09
C ALA A 109 -16.93 -6.03 -23.03
N SER A 110 -17.71 -6.91 -23.67
CA SER A 110 -19.18 -6.90 -23.59
C SER A 110 -19.68 -7.07 -22.14
N ILE A 111 -19.12 -8.04 -21.40
CA ILE A 111 -19.46 -8.27 -19.98
C ILE A 111 -19.03 -7.09 -19.12
N ARG A 112 -17.86 -6.50 -19.38
CA ARG A 112 -17.42 -5.27 -18.71
C ARG A 112 -18.40 -4.12 -18.96
N ALA A 113 -18.85 -3.92 -20.21
CA ALA A 113 -19.85 -2.91 -20.52
C ALA A 113 -21.15 -3.16 -19.74
N MET A 114 -21.59 -4.42 -19.62
CA MET A 114 -22.73 -4.78 -18.78
C MET A 114 -22.50 -4.52 -17.29
N LEU A 115 -21.32 -4.83 -16.75
CA LEU A 115 -20.95 -4.55 -15.36
C LEU A 115 -20.96 -3.03 -15.09
N GLU A 116 -20.37 -2.23 -15.97
CA GLU A 116 -20.35 -0.78 -15.84
C GLU A 116 -21.77 -0.19 -15.94
N ILE A 117 -22.58 -0.65 -16.90
CA ILE A 117 -23.99 -0.24 -17.03
C ILE A 117 -24.82 -0.66 -15.81
N ALA A 118 -24.63 -1.89 -15.30
CA ALA A 118 -25.30 -2.38 -14.10
C ALA A 118 -24.91 -1.58 -12.85
N ASN A 119 -23.63 -1.25 -12.70
CA ASN A 119 -23.12 -0.39 -11.63
C ASN A 119 -23.74 1.02 -11.69
N ASP A 120 -23.93 1.55 -12.89
CA ASP A 120 -24.51 2.88 -13.08
C ASP A 120 -26.03 2.90 -12.86
N LEU A 121 -26.70 1.79 -13.16
CA LEU A 121 -28.13 1.59 -12.90
C LEU A 121 -28.42 1.04 -11.50
N SER A 122 -27.39 0.73 -10.71
CA SER A 122 -27.49 0.13 -9.36
C SER A 122 -28.32 -1.16 -9.35
N SER A 123 -28.04 -2.05 -10.29
CA SER A 123 -28.81 -3.27 -10.53
C SER A 123 -28.03 -4.54 -10.18
N ASP A 124 -28.75 -5.58 -9.78
CA ASP A 124 -28.21 -6.94 -9.86
C ASP A 124 -27.99 -7.31 -11.33
N LEU A 125 -27.03 -8.18 -11.60
CA LEU A 125 -26.66 -8.54 -12.97
C LEU A 125 -26.67 -10.06 -13.16
N LEU A 126 -27.51 -10.53 -14.07
CA LEU A 126 -27.44 -11.88 -14.62
C LEU A 126 -26.73 -11.82 -15.99
N ILE A 127 -25.68 -12.61 -16.17
CA ILE A 127 -25.05 -12.84 -17.47
C ILE A 127 -25.59 -14.15 -18.05
N LEU A 128 -25.94 -14.14 -19.34
CA LEU A 128 -26.44 -15.30 -20.08
C LEU A 128 -25.78 -15.38 -21.46
N ALA A 129 -25.05 -16.47 -21.75
CA ALA A 129 -24.41 -16.64 -23.06
C ALA A 129 -25.44 -16.76 -24.20
N ALA A 130 -25.15 -16.13 -25.35
CA ALA A 130 -26.03 -16.09 -26.52
C ALA A 130 -26.10 -17.41 -27.34
N ASP A 131 -25.28 -18.39 -27.00
CA ASP A 131 -25.19 -19.70 -27.67
C ASP A 131 -25.93 -20.83 -26.91
N LEU A 132 -26.72 -20.49 -25.89
CA LEU A 132 -27.60 -21.45 -25.21
C LEU A 132 -28.82 -21.79 -26.07
N ILE A 133 -28.99 -23.07 -26.40
CA ILE A 133 -30.07 -23.58 -27.27
C ILE A 133 -31.15 -24.29 -26.45
N GLN A 134 -32.39 -24.18 -26.92
CA GLN A 134 -33.52 -25.00 -26.49
C GLN A 134 -33.91 -25.97 -27.62
N ASP A 135 -34.01 -27.26 -27.32
CA ASP A 135 -34.49 -28.31 -28.23
C ASP A 135 -35.59 -29.12 -27.55
N GLN A 136 -36.84 -28.94 -28.00
CA GLN A 136 -38.03 -29.53 -27.39
C GLN A 136 -38.10 -29.23 -25.88
N ASP A 137 -38.11 -30.27 -25.03
CA ASP A 137 -38.14 -30.17 -23.57
C ASP A 137 -36.73 -30.13 -22.93
N ARG A 138 -35.64 -29.95 -23.70
CA ARG A 138 -34.25 -29.91 -23.20
C ARG A 138 -33.59 -28.55 -23.47
N GLY A 139 -32.61 -28.19 -22.66
CA GLY A 139 -31.86 -26.94 -22.84
C GLY A 139 -32.47 -25.75 -22.09
N LEU A 140 -32.14 -24.52 -22.54
CA LEU A 140 -32.53 -23.29 -21.84
C LEU A 140 -34.04 -23.22 -21.62
N LYS A 141 -34.45 -22.99 -20.36
CA LYS A 141 -35.85 -22.84 -19.95
C LYS A 141 -36.02 -21.57 -19.10
N ALA A 142 -37.23 -21.02 -19.12
CA ALA A 142 -37.59 -19.85 -18.31
C ALA A 142 -37.28 -20.05 -16.80
N ASP A 143 -37.54 -21.25 -16.28
CA ASP A 143 -37.25 -21.62 -14.89
C ASP A 143 -35.75 -21.53 -14.52
N TRP A 144 -34.84 -21.73 -15.47
CA TRP A 144 -33.39 -21.65 -15.19
C TRP A 144 -32.96 -20.24 -14.81
N ILE A 145 -33.56 -19.23 -15.44
CA ILE A 145 -33.31 -17.82 -15.15
C ILE A 145 -33.77 -17.50 -13.73
N ASN A 146 -34.97 -17.96 -13.35
CA ASN A 146 -35.53 -17.77 -12.01
C ASN A 146 -34.65 -18.41 -10.93
N ARG A 147 -34.22 -19.66 -11.15
CA ARG A 147 -33.41 -20.43 -10.21
C ARG A 147 -32.00 -19.86 -9.96
N ILE A 148 -31.45 -19.12 -10.93
CA ILE A 148 -30.12 -18.49 -10.77
C ILE A 148 -30.21 -17.14 -10.09
N ILE A 149 -31.31 -16.42 -10.28
CA ILE A 149 -31.50 -15.12 -9.66
C ILE A 149 -31.96 -15.26 -8.19
N GLU A 150 -32.81 -16.25 -7.88
CA GLU A 150 -33.37 -16.44 -6.53
C GLU A 150 -32.32 -16.44 -5.40
N PRO A 151 -31.15 -17.09 -5.52
CA PRO A 151 -30.15 -17.10 -4.45
C PRO A 151 -29.52 -15.72 -4.16
N LEU A 152 -29.57 -14.76 -5.10
CA LEU A 152 -29.11 -13.38 -4.84
C LEU A 152 -29.96 -12.68 -3.77
N GLY A 153 -31.25 -13.03 -3.68
CA GLY A 153 -32.14 -12.55 -2.62
C GLY A 153 -31.89 -13.16 -1.24
N LEU A 154 -30.94 -14.11 -1.14
CA LEU A 154 -30.52 -14.75 0.11
C LEU A 154 -29.23 -14.11 0.66
N LYS A 155 -28.17 -14.90 0.85
CA LYS A 155 -26.88 -14.44 1.37
C LYS A 155 -25.78 -14.37 0.31
N TYR A 156 -26.06 -14.77 -0.94
CA TYR A 156 -25.01 -15.00 -1.92
C TYR A 156 -24.72 -13.76 -2.76
N ASP A 157 -23.44 -13.49 -2.96
CA ASP A 157 -22.95 -12.41 -3.82
C ASP A 157 -22.78 -12.87 -5.26
N PHE A 158 -22.47 -14.15 -5.45
CA PHE A 158 -22.16 -14.73 -6.75
C PHE A 158 -22.81 -16.11 -6.91
N VAL A 159 -23.53 -16.30 -8.01
CA VAL A 159 -24.29 -17.54 -8.30
C VAL A 159 -23.86 -18.08 -9.65
N LEU A 160 -23.39 -19.32 -9.69
CA LEU A 160 -22.91 -19.99 -10.90
C LEU A 160 -23.90 -21.06 -11.37
N ALA A 161 -24.21 -21.08 -12.67
CA ALA A 161 -24.88 -22.21 -13.29
C ALA A 161 -23.96 -23.44 -13.34
N THR A 162 -24.51 -24.63 -13.09
CA THR A 162 -23.85 -25.91 -13.36
C THR A 162 -24.78 -26.78 -14.20
N TYR A 163 -24.31 -27.29 -15.34
CA TYR A 163 -25.14 -28.07 -16.27
C TYR A 163 -24.89 -29.56 -16.16
N HIS A 164 -25.83 -30.36 -16.68
CA HIS A 164 -25.56 -31.74 -17.00
C HIS A 164 -24.97 -31.83 -18.40
N GLU A 165 -23.74 -32.33 -18.51
CA GLU A 165 -22.94 -32.28 -19.74
C GLU A 165 -22.47 -33.68 -20.13
N HIS A 166 -22.28 -33.89 -21.44
CA HIS A 166 -21.69 -35.13 -21.92
C HIS A 166 -20.25 -35.24 -21.41
N TYR A 167 -19.76 -36.44 -21.11
CA TYR A 167 -18.44 -36.61 -20.47
C TYR A 167 -17.25 -36.14 -21.31
N PHE A 168 -17.43 -35.91 -22.62
CA PHE A 168 -16.44 -35.27 -23.48
C PHE A 168 -16.53 -33.74 -23.48
N ASP A 169 -17.70 -33.20 -23.16
CA ASP A 169 -17.91 -31.77 -23.03
C ASP A 169 -17.20 -31.22 -21.77
N ASN A 170 -17.00 -29.90 -21.71
CA ASN A 170 -16.40 -29.21 -20.57
C ASN A 170 -14.98 -29.69 -20.16
N SER A 171 -14.23 -30.15 -21.15
CA SER A 171 -12.85 -30.63 -20.99
C SER A 171 -11.88 -29.55 -20.49
N ILE A 172 -12.09 -28.27 -20.84
CA ILE A 172 -11.27 -27.15 -20.34
C ILE A 172 -11.42 -27.02 -18.82
N ASN A 173 -12.66 -27.08 -18.31
CA ASN A 173 -12.88 -26.95 -16.88
C ASN A 173 -12.30 -28.16 -16.13
N SER A 174 -12.71 -29.36 -16.53
CA SER A 174 -12.38 -30.62 -15.84
C SER A 174 -10.88 -30.92 -15.79
N PHE A 175 -10.12 -30.58 -16.84
CA PHE A 175 -8.70 -30.92 -16.92
C PHE A 175 -7.76 -29.76 -16.57
N PHE A 176 -8.25 -28.51 -16.48
CA PHE A 176 -7.39 -27.35 -16.28
C PHE A 176 -7.92 -26.33 -15.26
N VAL A 177 -9.12 -25.77 -15.44
CA VAL A 177 -9.62 -24.69 -14.57
C VAL A 177 -9.94 -25.18 -13.15
N GLU A 178 -10.79 -26.20 -13.02
CA GLU A 178 -11.22 -26.72 -11.72
C GLU A 178 -10.04 -27.25 -10.89
N PRO A 179 -9.09 -28.04 -11.45
CA PRO A 179 -7.91 -28.45 -10.70
C PRO A 179 -7.05 -27.28 -10.21
N LEU A 180 -6.90 -26.21 -11.00
CA LEU A 180 -6.11 -25.04 -10.60
C LEU A 180 -6.81 -24.21 -9.52
N LEU A 181 -8.12 -23.98 -9.65
CA LEU A 181 -8.92 -23.28 -8.63
C LEU A 181 -8.90 -24.05 -7.31
N GLU A 182 -9.04 -25.37 -7.34
CA GLU A 182 -8.95 -26.21 -6.16
C GLU A 182 -7.55 -26.15 -5.52
N ASN A 183 -6.49 -26.22 -6.33
CA ASN A 183 -5.11 -26.24 -5.85
C ASN A 183 -4.67 -24.92 -5.18
N PHE A 184 -5.02 -23.79 -5.78
CA PHE A 184 -4.55 -22.46 -5.36
C PHE A 184 -5.56 -21.72 -4.47
N TYR A 185 -6.86 -21.84 -4.73
CA TYR A 185 -7.89 -21.09 -3.99
C TYR A 185 -8.72 -21.96 -3.05
N GLY A 186 -8.57 -23.29 -3.11
CA GLY A 186 -9.23 -24.22 -2.19
C GLY A 186 -10.71 -24.44 -2.47
N PHE A 187 -11.20 -24.10 -3.65
CA PHE A 187 -12.59 -24.30 -4.04
C PHE A 187 -12.68 -25.22 -5.24
N ARG A 188 -13.54 -26.24 -5.11
CA ARG A 188 -13.93 -27.10 -6.21
C ARG A 188 -15.25 -26.56 -6.81
N ILE A 189 -15.19 -26.05 -8.04
CA ILE A 189 -16.33 -25.42 -8.74
C ILE A 189 -16.57 -26.13 -10.06
N GLU A 190 -17.73 -26.74 -10.22
CA GLU A 190 -18.15 -27.45 -11.43
C GLU A 190 -18.61 -26.47 -12.54
N GLY A 191 -19.21 -25.34 -12.15
CA GLY A 191 -19.81 -24.35 -13.06
C GLY A 191 -18.89 -23.21 -13.54
N SER A 192 -17.56 -23.33 -13.44
CA SER A 192 -16.64 -22.18 -13.59
C SER A 192 -16.61 -21.53 -14.99
N LEU A 193 -17.04 -22.26 -16.02
CA LEU A 193 -17.11 -21.79 -17.41
C LEU A 193 -18.53 -21.95 -18.00
N SER A 194 -19.55 -21.88 -17.14
CA SER A 194 -20.94 -22.12 -17.54
C SER A 194 -21.47 -21.09 -18.54
N GLY A 195 -20.93 -19.86 -18.52
CA GLY A 195 -21.43 -18.76 -19.34
C GLY A 195 -22.78 -18.22 -18.85
N MET A 196 -23.29 -18.70 -17.71
CA MET A 196 -24.49 -18.19 -17.05
C MET A 196 -24.22 -18.02 -15.55
N TYR A 197 -24.29 -16.79 -15.07
CA TYR A 197 -24.02 -16.48 -13.66
C TYR A 197 -24.64 -15.16 -13.25
N ALA A 198 -24.98 -15.03 -11.97
CA ALA A 198 -25.58 -13.83 -11.42
C ALA A 198 -24.69 -13.20 -10.34
N LEU A 199 -24.69 -11.88 -10.28
CA LEU A 199 -23.92 -11.06 -9.36
C LEU A 199 -24.86 -10.11 -8.61
N SER A 200 -24.66 -10.00 -7.31
CA SER A 200 -25.32 -8.98 -6.51
C SER A 200 -24.82 -7.59 -6.89
N GLN A 201 -25.65 -6.57 -6.72
CA GLN A 201 -25.27 -5.17 -6.92
C GLN A 201 -23.97 -4.83 -6.18
N ASN A 202 -23.80 -5.29 -4.94
CA ASN A 202 -22.60 -5.04 -4.14
C ASN A 202 -21.35 -5.63 -4.79
N LEU A 203 -21.44 -6.84 -5.35
CA LEU A 203 -20.33 -7.47 -6.05
C LEU A 203 -20.04 -6.75 -7.37
N VAL A 204 -21.07 -6.31 -8.10
CA VAL A 204 -20.91 -5.49 -9.31
C VAL A 204 -20.16 -4.20 -9.01
N GLU A 205 -20.52 -3.49 -7.93
CA GLU A 205 -19.81 -2.29 -7.46
C GLU A 205 -18.33 -2.60 -7.13
N ASP A 206 -18.06 -3.65 -6.35
CA ASP A 206 -16.69 -4.05 -5.98
C ASP A 206 -15.83 -4.37 -7.21
N LEU A 207 -16.37 -5.12 -8.19
CA LEU A 207 -15.67 -5.44 -9.43
C LEU A 207 -15.43 -4.17 -10.28
N CYS A 208 -16.40 -3.24 -10.32
CA CYS A 208 -16.32 -1.95 -11.00
C CYS A 208 -15.30 -0.98 -10.38
N MET A 209 -15.01 -1.09 -9.09
CA MET A 209 -13.94 -0.31 -8.47
C MET A 209 -12.55 -0.77 -8.91
N GLU A 210 -12.37 -2.08 -9.12
CA GLU A 210 -11.09 -2.64 -9.58
C GLU A 210 -10.91 -2.57 -11.11
N LEU A 211 -12.02 -2.47 -11.84
CA LEU A 211 -12.14 -2.32 -13.31
C LEU A 211 -11.18 -1.33 -13.96
N LYS A 212 -10.86 -0.25 -13.25
CA LYS A 212 -10.02 0.85 -13.74
C LYS A 212 -8.53 0.51 -13.87
N PHE A 213 -8.11 -0.66 -13.39
CA PHE A 213 -6.71 -1.12 -13.38
C PHE A 213 -6.50 -2.42 -14.18
N TRP A 214 -7.44 -2.78 -15.07
CA TRP A 214 -7.51 -4.13 -15.61
C TRP A 214 -6.34 -4.54 -16.50
N PRO A 215 -5.79 -5.76 -16.31
CA PRO A 215 -4.85 -6.34 -17.26
C PRO A 215 -5.56 -6.74 -18.56
N GLU A 216 -4.81 -6.83 -19.65
CA GLU A 216 -5.28 -7.20 -20.99
C GLU A 216 -6.04 -8.54 -21.05
N ILE A 217 -5.84 -9.39 -20.05
CA ILE A 217 -6.45 -10.73 -19.91
C ILE A 217 -7.98 -10.74 -19.84
N THR A 218 -8.61 -9.64 -19.40
CA THR A 218 -10.07 -9.60 -19.13
C THR A 218 -10.91 -9.20 -20.34
N ARG A 219 -10.30 -8.88 -21.49
CA ARG A 219 -11.01 -8.39 -22.69
C ARG A 219 -11.83 -9.46 -23.41
N SER A 220 -11.45 -10.73 -23.25
CA SER A 220 -12.07 -11.88 -23.93
C SER A 220 -12.53 -12.90 -22.89
N TYR A 221 -12.32 -14.19 -23.13
CA TYR A 221 -12.73 -15.29 -22.25
C TYR A 221 -12.02 -15.32 -20.88
N GLY A 222 -10.99 -14.50 -20.66
CA GLY A 222 -10.32 -14.40 -19.36
C GLY A 222 -11.12 -13.68 -18.27
N ILE A 223 -12.26 -13.06 -18.62
CA ILE A 223 -13.15 -12.38 -17.68
C ILE A 223 -13.72 -13.31 -16.61
N ASP A 224 -14.16 -14.52 -16.96
CA ASP A 224 -14.83 -15.40 -16.00
C ASP A 224 -13.84 -15.91 -14.92
N PRO A 225 -12.65 -16.44 -15.28
CA PRO A 225 -11.64 -16.79 -14.29
C PRO A 225 -11.21 -15.61 -13.40
N TRP A 226 -11.18 -14.40 -13.97
CA TRP A 226 -10.85 -13.21 -13.21
C TRP A 226 -11.91 -12.89 -12.15
N ILE A 227 -13.21 -12.89 -12.50
CA ILE A 227 -14.32 -12.67 -11.55
C ILE A 227 -14.29 -13.75 -10.45
N ILE A 228 -14.18 -15.02 -10.85
CA ILE A 228 -14.23 -16.16 -9.92
C ILE A 228 -13.09 -16.09 -8.89
N THR A 229 -11.86 -15.80 -9.34
CA THR A 229 -10.72 -15.67 -8.41
C THR A 229 -10.84 -14.47 -7.48
N ARG A 230 -11.54 -13.38 -7.89
CA ARG A 230 -11.88 -12.27 -7.00
C ARG A 230 -12.89 -12.64 -5.94
N VAL A 231 -13.99 -13.29 -6.32
CA VAL A 231 -14.99 -13.82 -5.39
C VAL A 231 -14.31 -14.68 -4.32
N MET A 232 -13.42 -15.58 -4.72
CA MET A 232 -12.67 -16.45 -3.79
C MET A 232 -11.68 -15.69 -2.90
N SER A 233 -10.85 -14.83 -3.49
CA SER A 233 -9.82 -14.09 -2.75
C SER A 233 -10.41 -13.07 -1.77
N TRP A 234 -11.55 -12.45 -2.13
CA TRP A 234 -12.34 -11.55 -1.27
C TRP A 234 -13.28 -12.28 -0.32
N LYS A 235 -13.39 -13.61 -0.42
CA LYS A 235 -14.26 -14.45 0.41
C LYS A 235 -15.74 -14.05 0.34
N LYS A 236 -16.20 -13.73 -0.86
CA LYS A 236 -17.61 -13.46 -1.15
C LYS A 236 -18.41 -14.75 -1.07
N ASP A 237 -19.69 -14.65 -0.75
CA ASP A 237 -20.57 -15.81 -0.61
C ASP A 237 -20.95 -16.34 -2.00
N LEU A 238 -20.61 -17.61 -2.25
CA LEU A 238 -20.73 -18.28 -3.55
C LEU A 238 -21.73 -19.44 -3.48
N CYS A 239 -22.57 -19.56 -4.50
CA CYS A 239 -23.51 -20.68 -4.69
C CYS A 239 -23.42 -21.27 -6.10
N GLU A 240 -23.61 -22.59 -6.24
CA GLU A 240 -23.86 -23.26 -7.52
C GLU A 240 -25.34 -23.66 -7.64
N VAL A 241 -25.89 -23.55 -8.85
CA VAL A 241 -27.26 -23.94 -9.18
C VAL A 241 -27.22 -24.99 -10.30
N TYR A 242 -27.69 -26.20 -10.00
CA TYR A 242 -27.77 -27.28 -11.00
C TYR A 242 -28.94 -27.09 -11.96
N LEU A 243 -28.64 -26.84 -13.23
CA LEU A 243 -29.59 -26.74 -14.32
C LEU A 243 -29.65 -28.06 -15.12
N GLY A 244 -30.39 -28.08 -16.23
CA GLY A 244 -30.52 -29.25 -17.11
C GLY A 244 -29.37 -29.37 -18.11
N ALA A 245 -29.66 -29.97 -19.28
CA ALA A 245 -28.65 -30.29 -20.28
C ALA A 245 -28.19 -29.05 -21.07
N LYS A 246 -26.87 -28.78 -21.15
CA LYS A 246 -26.34 -27.74 -22.05
C LYS A 246 -26.31 -28.27 -23.49
N LEU A 247 -26.88 -27.51 -24.43
CA LEU A 247 -27.02 -27.89 -25.84
C LEU A 247 -26.23 -26.91 -26.74
N GLU A 248 -24.91 -26.93 -26.68
CA GLU A 248 -24.04 -26.04 -27.49
C GLU A 248 -23.34 -26.80 -28.63
N PRO A 249 -23.31 -26.28 -29.88
CA PRO A 249 -22.58 -26.91 -30.98
C PRO A 249 -21.05 -26.79 -30.81
N PHE A 250 -20.36 -27.93 -30.83
CA PHE A 250 -18.93 -28.04 -30.56
C PHE A 250 -18.04 -27.70 -31.77
N SER A 251 -16.98 -26.91 -31.58
CA SER A 251 -15.90 -26.67 -32.57
C SER A 251 -14.50 -26.72 -31.94
N LEU A 252 -13.60 -27.50 -32.54
CA LEU A 252 -12.22 -27.67 -32.08
C LEU A 252 -11.40 -26.37 -32.14
N GLU A 253 -11.62 -25.55 -33.17
CA GLU A 253 -10.91 -24.27 -33.35
C GLU A 253 -11.32 -23.26 -32.27
N LYS A 254 -12.61 -23.21 -31.92
CA LYS A 254 -13.14 -22.40 -30.79
C LYS A 254 -12.49 -22.83 -29.47
N VAL A 255 -12.40 -24.14 -29.21
CA VAL A 255 -11.81 -24.68 -27.97
C VAL A 255 -10.37 -24.24 -27.74
N ASN A 256 -9.52 -24.29 -28.78
CA ASN A 256 -8.11 -23.91 -28.63
C ASN A 256 -7.92 -22.42 -28.35
N TYR A 257 -8.69 -21.57 -29.05
CA TYR A 257 -8.67 -20.13 -28.80
C TYR A 257 -9.12 -19.80 -27.37
N VAL A 258 -10.26 -20.37 -26.94
CA VAL A 258 -10.83 -20.16 -25.60
C VAL A 258 -9.87 -20.67 -24.51
N PHE A 259 -9.31 -21.87 -24.68
CA PHE A 259 -8.35 -22.44 -23.74
C PHE A 259 -7.13 -21.55 -23.54
N LYS A 260 -6.53 -21.04 -24.63
CA LYS A 260 -5.35 -20.16 -24.53
C LYS A 260 -5.65 -18.90 -23.71
N GLN A 261 -6.81 -18.27 -23.93
CA GLN A 261 -7.23 -17.06 -23.21
C GLN A 261 -7.48 -17.35 -21.72
N ILE A 262 -8.15 -18.45 -21.41
CA ILE A 262 -8.41 -18.88 -20.02
C ILE A 262 -7.11 -19.23 -19.30
N ALA A 263 -6.19 -19.94 -19.97
CA ALA A 263 -4.88 -20.27 -19.43
C ALA A 263 -4.06 -19.03 -19.10
N TRP A 264 -4.05 -18.06 -20.01
CA TRP A 264 -3.41 -16.78 -19.77
C TRP A 264 -3.98 -16.05 -18.55
N ALA A 265 -5.31 -15.95 -18.48
CA ALA A 265 -5.98 -15.27 -17.38
C ALA A 265 -5.73 -15.96 -16.03
N LEU A 266 -5.82 -17.29 -15.98
CA LEU A 266 -5.57 -18.04 -14.75
C LEU A 266 -4.12 -17.94 -14.29
N PHE A 267 -3.14 -17.99 -15.20
CA PHE A 267 -1.73 -17.83 -14.83
C PHE A 267 -1.48 -16.45 -14.22
N GLU A 268 -2.03 -15.39 -14.81
CA GLU A 268 -1.96 -14.03 -14.24
C GLU A 268 -2.69 -13.93 -12.89
N CYS A 269 -3.88 -14.53 -12.75
CA CYS A 269 -4.62 -14.49 -11.49
C CYS A 269 -3.90 -15.25 -10.37
N ILE A 270 -3.37 -16.45 -10.64
CA ILE A 270 -2.60 -17.23 -9.66
C ILE A 270 -1.35 -16.46 -9.21
N LYS A 271 -0.62 -15.84 -10.15
CA LYS A 271 0.53 -15.01 -9.82
C LYS A 271 0.16 -13.77 -8.99
N ARG A 272 -0.91 -13.06 -9.38
CA ARG A 272 -1.44 -11.89 -8.67
C ARG A 272 -1.78 -12.21 -7.22
N ASP A 273 -2.34 -13.38 -6.96
CA ASP A 273 -2.85 -13.79 -5.66
C ASP A 273 -1.84 -14.65 -4.86
N GLU A 274 -0.54 -14.57 -5.17
CA GLU A 274 0.52 -15.38 -4.52
C GLU A 274 0.51 -15.33 -2.99
N ASP A 275 0.26 -14.16 -2.42
CA ASP A 275 0.15 -13.94 -0.99
C ASP A 275 -1.00 -14.77 -0.36
N HIS A 276 -2.10 -14.95 -1.10
CA HIS A 276 -3.29 -15.65 -0.63
C HIS A 276 -2.97 -17.14 -0.39
N TRP A 277 -2.33 -17.78 -1.38
CA TRP A 277 -2.13 -19.23 -1.37
C TRP A 277 -0.78 -19.70 -0.80
N LEU A 278 0.21 -18.79 -0.63
CA LEU A 278 1.48 -19.09 0.05
C LEU A 278 1.40 -19.04 1.59
N LYS A 279 0.61 -18.12 2.16
CA LYS A 279 0.66 -17.76 3.59
C LYS A 279 -0.20 -18.65 4.50
N LYS A 280 -1.15 -19.42 3.96
CA LYS A 280 -2.12 -20.18 4.77
C LYS A 280 -2.29 -21.62 4.27
N PRO A 281 -2.51 -22.60 5.17
CA PRO A 281 -2.99 -23.91 4.75
C PRO A 281 -4.36 -23.71 4.07
N VAL A 282 -4.49 -24.22 2.85
CA VAL A 282 -5.73 -24.14 2.09
C VAL A 282 -6.74 -25.11 2.70
N ILE A 283 -7.92 -24.61 3.02
CA ILE A 283 -9.06 -25.44 3.43
C ILE A 283 -9.87 -25.70 2.17
N PHE A 284 -9.93 -26.96 1.73
CA PHE A 284 -10.75 -27.35 0.59
C PHE A 284 -12.23 -27.23 0.93
N ARG A 285 -12.97 -26.54 0.07
CA ARG A 285 -14.41 -26.25 0.19
C ARG A 285 -15.11 -26.56 -1.13
N ALA A 286 -16.37 -26.91 -1.02
CA ALA A 286 -17.32 -26.87 -2.13
C ALA A 286 -18.27 -25.68 -1.91
N PRO A 287 -18.75 -25.04 -2.97
CA PRO A 287 -19.80 -24.03 -2.87
C PRO A 287 -21.09 -24.65 -2.32
N ASP A 288 -21.95 -23.81 -1.74
CA ASP A 288 -23.31 -24.23 -1.40
C ASP A 288 -24.07 -24.55 -2.69
N ILE A 289 -24.89 -25.59 -2.68
CA ILE A 289 -25.71 -26.01 -3.84
C ILE A 289 -27.15 -25.61 -3.61
N HIS A 290 -27.76 -24.93 -4.58
CA HIS A 290 -29.17 -24.56 -4.55
C HIS A 290 -29.99 -25.29 -5.64
N GLY A 291 -31.09 -25.90 -5.21
CA GLY A 291 -31.99 -26.70 -6.06
C GLY A 291 -31.61 -28.18 -6.20
N MET A 292 -32.40 -28.93 -6.97
CA MET A 292 -32.16 -30.35 -7.28
C MET A 292 -31.56 -30.50 -8.68
N LYS A 293 -30.74 -31.55 -8.86
CA LYS A 293 -30.17 -31.91 -10.16
C LYS A 293 -31.27 -32.44 -11.09
N ASN A 294 -31.32 -31.92 -12.32
CA ASN A 294 -32.29 -32.31 -13.33
C ASN A 294 -31.76 -33.52 -14.15
N GLU A 295 -32.64 -34.44 -14.56
CA GLU A 295 -32.29 -35.71 -15.21
C GLU A 295 -32.24 -35.62 -16.76
N GLU A 296 -32.10 -34.44 -17.33
CA GLU A 296 -32.04 -34.26 -18.79
C GLU A 296 -30.78 -34.87 -19.40
N GLU A 297 -30.94 -35.68 -20.44
CA GLU A 297 -29.80 -36.25 -21.18
C GLU A 297 -29.09 -35.18 -22.05
N PRO A 298 -27.76 -35.06 -21.94
CA PRO A 298 -26.98 -34.07 -22.68
C PRO A 298 -26.85 -34.43 -24.16
N MET A 299 -26.46 -33.45 -24.99
CA MET A 299 -26.17 -33.69 -26.40
C MET A 299 -24.92 -34.59 -26.54
N GLU A 300 -24.97 -35.58 -27.42
CA GLU A 300 -23.81 -36.45 -27.68
C GLU A 300 -22.69 -35.64 -28.36
N VAL A 301 -21.53 -35.57 -27.72
CA VAL A 301 -20.33 -34.91 -28.28
C VAL A 301 -19.40 -35.97 -28.86
N ARG A 302 -18.94 -35.79 -30.11
CA ARG A 302 -17.98 -36.69 -30.77
C ARG A 302 -16.70 -35.98 -31.16
N PHE A 303 -15.58 -36.41 -30.57
CA PHE A 303 -14.25 -35.97 -30.95
C PHE A 303 -13.63 -36.87 -32.03
N SER A 304 -12.99 -36.24 -33.02
CA SER A 304 -12.02 -36.97 -33.86
C SER A 304 -10.72 -37.12 -33.09
N ALA A 305 -10.55 -38.28 -32.44
CA ALA A 305 -9.32 -38.58 -31.73
C ALA A 305 -8.10 -38.51 -32.68
N GLU A 306 -8.24 -38.99 -33.92
CA GLU A 306 -7.19 -38.91 -34.94
C GLU A 306 -6.84 -37.45 -35.29
N GLY A 307 -7.83 -36.56 -35.37
CA GLY A 307 -7.63 -35.14 -35.63
C GLY A 307 -6.88 -34.43 -34.50
N LEU A 308 -7.27 -34.68 -33.24
CA LEU A 308 -6.59 -34.15 -32.06
C LEU A 308 -5.14 -34.66 -31.96
N VAL A 309 -4.92 -35.96 -32.19
CA VAL A 309 -3.59 -36.58 -32.22
C VAL A 309 -2.73 -35.94 -33.31
N TRP A 310 -3.28 -35.77 -34.51
CA TRP A 310 -2.56 -35.14 -35.62
C TRP A 310 -2.19 -33.69 -35.30
N PHE A 311 -3.10 -32.90 -34.71
CA PHE A 311 -2.83 -31.53 -34.31
C PHE A 311 -1.70 -31.44 -33.27
N PHE A 312 -1.76 -32.28 -32.22
CA PHE A 312 -0.72 -32.35 -31.22
C PHE A 312 0.64 -32.71 -31.84
N LYS A 313 0.70 -33.78 -32.65
CA LYS A 313 1.94 -34.24 -33.30
C LYS A 313 2.54 -33.18 -34.21
N ARG A 314 1.72 -32.51 -35.02
CA ARG A 314 2.17 -31.47 -35.96
C ARG A 314 2.81 -30.29 -35.24
N ASN A 315 2.23 -29.84 -34.12
CA ASN A 315 2.67 -28.64 -33.42
C ASN A 315 3.69 -28.93 -32.30
N PHE A 316 3.84 -30.20 -31.87
CA PHE A 316 4.79 -30.57 -30.81
C PHE A 316 6.24 -30.17 -31.16
N HIS A 317 6.66 -30.38 -32.41
CA HIS A 317 8.02 -30.05 -32.85
C HIS A 317 8.30 -28.54 -32.87
N GLN A 318 7.28 -27.72 -33.13
CA GLN A 318 7.43 -26.26 -33.14
C GLN A 318 7.78 -25.72 -31.75
N TYR A 319 7.20 -26.31 -30.71
CA TYR A 319 7.39 -25.88 -29.31
C TYR A 319 8.32 -26.82 -28.51
N ALA A 320 9.03 -27.72 -29.19
CA ALA A 320 9.97 -28.66 -28.56
C ALA A 320 11.00 -27.98 -27.62
N PRO A 321 11.58 -26.80 -27.97
CA PRO A 321 12.49 -26.10 -27.06
C PRO A 321 11.84 -25.67 -25.74
N VAL A 322 10.56 -25.26 -25.78
CA VAL A 322 9.82 -24.85 -24.58
C VAL A 322 9.53 -26.07 -23.71
N TYR A 323 9.09 -27.19 -24.30
CA TYR A 323 8.91 -28.44 -23.57
C TYR A 323 10.20 -28.92 -22.91
N GLU A 324 11.31 -28.95 -23.66
CA GLU A 324 12.62 -29.38 -23.16
C GLU A 324 13.14 -28.50 -22.02
N ALA A 325 12.89 -27.18 -22.09
CA ALA A 325 13.29 -26.25 -21.04
C ALA A 325 12.39 -26.31 -19.79
N SER A 326 11.12 -26.72 -19.92
CA SER A 326 10.11 -26.54 -18.86
C SER A 326 9.85 -27.80 -18.02
N VAL A 327 10.01 -29.00 -18.58
CA VAL A 327 9.68 -30.27 -17.89
C VAL A 327 10.88 -31.20 -17.76
N ASP A 328 10.83 -32.09 -16.75
CA ASP A 328 11.88 -33.08 -16.53
C ASP A 328 12.01 -34.06 -17.70
N GLU A 329 13.21 -34.62 -17.88
CA GLU A 329 13.57 -35.51 -19.00
C GLU A 329 12.59 -36.68 -19.16
N HIS A 330 12.09 -37.24 -18.05
CA HIS A 330 11.12 -38.34 -18.09
C HIS A 330 9.79 -37.92 -18.71
N VAL A 331 9.26 -36.74 -18.33
CA VAL A 331 8.01 -36.20 -18.88
C VAL A 331 8.19 -35.85 -20.35
N TYR A 332 9.31 -35.21 -20.70
CA TYR A 332 9.63 -34.87 -22.08
C TYR A 332 9.70 -36.12 -22.98
N LYS A 333 10.40 -37.16 -22.53
CA LYS A 333 10.52 -38.43 -23.25
C LYS A 333 9.17 -39.14 -23.40
N ASP A 334 8.34 -39.12 -22.37
CA ASP A 334 6.98 -39.67 -22.46
C ASP A 334 6.14 -38.93 -23.51
N LEU A 335 6.22 -37.59 -23.58
CA LEU A 335 5.55 -36.81 -24.62
C LEU A 335 6.07 -37.15 -26.02
N GLN A 336 7.38 -37.31 -26.18
CA GLN A 336 7.99 -37.76 -27.44
C GLN A 336 7.51 -39.15 -27.84
N ASN A 337 7.43 -40.09 -26.90
CA ASN A 337 6.90 -41.43 -27.16
C ASN A 337 5.45 -41.38 -27.63
N SER A 338 4.62 -40.52 -27.03
CA SER A 338 3.23 -40.29 -27.47
C SER A 338 3.16 -39.71 -28.87
N VAL A 339 4.10 -38.84 -29.27
CA VAL A 339 4.19 -38.32 -30.65
C VAL A 339 4.55 -39.43 -31.66
N LEU A 340 5.43 -40.35 -31.28
CA LEU A 340 5.86 -41.46 -32.13
C LEU A 340 4.84 -42.60 -32.21
N ALA A 341 4.02 -42.80 -31.17
CA ALA A 341 3.05 -43.89 -31.09
C ALA A 341 1.99 -43.82 -32.20
N PRO A 342 1.51 -44.94 -32.76
CA PRO A 342 0.34 -44.97 -33.63
C PRO A 342 -0.88 -44.30 -32.97
N SER A 343 -1.79 -43.70 -33.75
CA SER A 343 -2.93 -42.94 -33.18
C SER A 343 -3.77 -43.76 -32.19
N ARG A 344 -3.96 -45.08 -32.44
CA ARG A 344 -4.68 -45.99 -31.54
C ARG A 344 -3.96 -46.34 -30.24
N GLU A 345 -2.64 -46.13 -30.18
CA GLU A 345 -1.81 -46.34 -28.98
C GLU A 345 -1.47 -45.01 -28.29
N PHE A 346 -2.00 -43.90 -28.80
CA PHE A 346 -1.74 -42.58 -28.26
C PHE A 346 -2.28 -42.47 -26.83
N SER A 347 -1.42 -42.06 -25.90
CA SER A 347 -1.80 -41.80 -24.51
C SER A 347 -1.12 -40.54 -23.99
N PHE A 348 -1.82 -39.80 -23.14
CA PHE A 348 -1.27 -38.67 -22.39
C PHE A 348 -1.82 -38.73 -20.97
N LYS A 349 -1.00 -39.24 -20.05
CA LYS A 349 -1.36 -39.51 -18.66
C LYS A 349 -1.68 -38.23 -17.88
N SER A 350 -2.65 -38.31 -16.97
CA SER A 350 -3.05 -37.21 -16.08
C SER A 350 -1.90 -36.61 -15.26
N GLU A 351 -0.98 -37.46 -14.79
CA GLU A 351 0.20 -37.05 -14.02
C GLU A 351 1.13 -36.16 -14.86
N ASN A 352 1.45 -36.59 -16.09
CA ASN A 352 2.33 -35.83 -16.98
C ASN A 352 1.70 -34.50 -17.39
N TRP A 353 0.37 -34.44 -17.54
CA TRP A 353 -0.35 -33.20 -17.79
C TRP A 353 -0.26 -32.24 -16.60
N ALA A 354 -0.52 -32.72 -15.38
CA ALA A 354 -0.42 -31.88 -14.18
C ALA A 354 1.01 -31.33 -13.98
N LYS A 355 2.03 -32.18 -14.17
CA LYS A 355 3.44 -31.75 -14.13
C LYS A 355 3.73 -30.67 -15.17
N LEU A 356 3.31 -30.89 -16.43
CA LEU A 356 3.53 -29.92 -17.50
C LEU A 356 2.84 -28.58 -17.22
N VAL A 357 1.58 -28.58 -16.79
CA VAL A 357 0.83 -27.35 -16.49
C VAL A 357 1.52 -26.53 -15.40
N LEU A 358 1.87 -27.18 -14.27
CA LEU A 358 2.54 -26.52 -13.16
C LEU A 358 3.95 -26.04 -13.56
N SER A 359 4.70 -26.83 -14.32
CA SER A 359 5.98 -26.41 -14.90
C SER A 359 5.84 -25.16 -15.77
N LEU A 360 4.90 -25.15 -16.71
CA LEU A 360 4.69 -24.00 -17.59
C LEU A 360 4.19 -22.76 -16.83
N LEU A 361 3.37 -22.93 -15.78
CA LEU A 361 2.99 -21.84 -14.87
C LEU A 361 4.22 -21.26 -14.14
N PHE A 362 5.12 -22.12 -13.68
CA PHE A 362 6.37 -21.70 -13.05
C PHE A 362 7.28 -20.94 -14.01
N GLU A 363 7.50 -21.47 -15.22
CA GLU A 363 8.30 -20.82 -16.26
C GLU A 363 7.66 -19.48 -16.68
N TYR A 364 6.34 -19.44 -16.87
CA TYR A 364 5.60 -18.20 -17.16
C TYR A 364 5.83 -17.12 -16.10
N SER A 365 5.99 -17.53 -14.84
CA SER A 365 6.09 -16.62 -13.71
C SER A 365 7.50 -16.09 -13.48
N PHE A 366 8.53 -16.91 -13.69
CA PHE A 366 9.91 -16.62 -13.32
C PHE A 366 10.93 -16.59 -14.46
N ASN A 367 10.64 -17.23 -15.60
CA ASN A 367 11.59 -17.31 -16.71
C ASN A 367 11.45 -16.10 -17.63
N ARG A 368 12.52 -15.31 -17.74
CA ARG A 368 12.55 -14.09 -18.56
C ARG A 368 13.03 -14.32 -19.99
N GLU A 369 13.56 -15.50 -20.29
CA GLU A 369 14.08 -15.85 -21.61
C GLU A 369 12.99 -16.41 -22.53
N LEU A 370 12.01 -17.12 -21.96
CA LEU A 370 10.85 -17.65 -22.68
C LEU A 370 9.79 -16.57 -22.86
N GLN A 371 9.22 -16.44 -24.06
CA GLN A 371 8.09 -15.54 -24.28
C GLN A 371 6.80 -16.15 -23.73
N GLY A 372 5.98 -15.33 -23.05
CA GLY A 372 4.71 -15.78 -22.48
C GLY A 372 3.76 -16.37 -23.53
N ASP A 373 3.72 -15.82 -24.75
CA ASP A 373 2.87 -16.34 -25.83
C ASP A 373 3.31 -17.75 -26.27
N ASP A 374 4.62 -18.00 -26.35
CA ASP A 374 5.16 -19.33 -26.69
C ASP A 374 4.80 -20.37 -25.61
N ILE A 375 4.86 -20.00 -24.33
CA ILE A 375 4.42 -20.87 -23.23
C ILE A 375 2.94 -21.20 -23.34
N LEU A 376 2.09 -20.21 -23.63
CA LEU A 376 0.64 -20.39 -23.78
C LEU A 376 0.30 -21.22 -25.03
N ASN A 377 1.02 -21.04 -26.14
CA ASN A 377 0.87 -21.87 -27.35
C ASN A 377 1.33 -23.31 -27.12
N THR A 378 2.42 -23.49 -26.35
CA THR A 378 2.92 -24.81 -25.92
C THR A 378 1.86 -25.52 -25.08
N LEU A 379 1.31 -24.83 -24.07
CA LEU A 379 0.26 -25.35 -23.21
C LEU A 379 -1.01 -25.72 -24.01
N THR A 380 -1.41 -24.88 -24.96
CA THR A 380 -2.57 -25.14 -25.84
C THR A 380 -2.34 -26.36 -26.73
N THR A 381 -1.14 -26.52 -27.27
CA THR A 381 -0.76 -27.70 -28.04
C THR A 381 -0.86 -28.96 -27.18
N ALA A 382 -0.29 -28.94 -25.98
CA ALA A 382 -0.35 -30.06 -25.06
C ALA A 382 -1.77 -30.39 -24.60
N PHE A 383 -2.63 -29.39 -24.43
CA PHE A 383 -4.04 -29.59 -24.08
C PHE A 383 -4.76 -30.46 -25.12
N ASN A 384 -4.55 -30.20 -26.42
CA ASN A 384 -5.10 -31.05 -27.48
C ASN A 384 -4.61 -32.50 -27.36
N GLY A 385 -3.34 -32.70 -27.01
CA GLY A 385 -2.80 -34.02 -26.71
C GLY A 385 -3.48 -34.66 -25.49
N ARG A 386 -3.71 -33.91 -24.41
CA ARG A 386 -4.38 -34.43 -23.22
C ARG A 386 -5.80 -34.90 -23.52
N ILE A 387 -6.54 -34.12 -24.31
CA ILE A 387 -7.90 -34.47 -24.75
C ILE A 387 -7.88 -35.65 -25.72
N ALA A 388 -6.93 -35.71 -26.66
CA ALA A 388 -6.75 -36.87 -27.54
C ALA A 388 -6.61 -38.19 -26.75
N GLY A 389 -5.75 -38.19 -25.72
CA GLY A 389 -5.53 -39.37 -24.88
C GLY A 389 -6.79 -39.76 -24.11
N TYR A 390 -7.52 -38.78 -23.59
CA TYR A 390 -8.79 -39.01 -22.91
C TYR A 390 -9.85 -39.62 -23.83
N VAL A 391 -10.06 -39.02 -25.01
CA VAL A 391 -11.03 -39.50 -25.99
C VAL A 391 -10.69 -40.90 -26.46
N MET A 392 -9.42 -41.17 -26.77
CA MET A 392 -8.95 -42.49 -27.18
C MET A 392 -9.20 -43.56 -26.12
N GLN A 393 -8.96 -43.24 -24.84
CA GLN A 393 -9.21 -44.17 -23.72
C GLN A 393 -10.69 -44.56 -23.64
N ILE A 394 -11.59 -43.58 -23.71
CA ILE A 394 -13.04 -43.83 -23.62
C ILE A 394 -13.56 -44.57 -24.86
N GLN A 395 -13.11 -44.19 -26.06
CA GLN A 395 -13.51 -44.86 -27.32
C GLN A 395 -13.07 -46.33 -27.35
N LEU A 396 -11.82 -46.64 -26.96
CA LEU A 396 -11.31 -48.01 -26.90
C LEU A 396 -12.03 -48.86 -25.84
N LEU A 397 -12.47 -48.24 -24.74
CA LEU A 397 -13.31 -48.93 -23.74
C LEU A 397 -14.69 -49.25 -24.33
N GLY A 398 -15.31 -48.29 -25.03
CA GLY A 398 -16.56 -48.50 -25.76
C GLY A 398 -16.47 -49.68 -26.73
N GLU A 399 -15.47 -49.69 -27.61
CA GLU A 399 -15.21 -50.79 -28.57
C GLU A 399 -15.07 -52.16 -27.88
N LYS A 400 -14.44 -52.22 -26.70
CA LYS A 400 -14.27 -53.47 -25.94
C LYS A 400 -15.56 -53.97 -25.29
N LEU A 401 -16.46 -53.05 -24.93
CA LEU A 401 -17.68 -53.34 -24.19
C LEU A 401 -18.90 -53.60 -25.09
N GLU A 402 -18.88 -53.18 -26.37
CA GLU A 402 -19.95 -53.40 -27.37
C GLU A 402 -20.37 -54.87 -27.54
N GLY A 403 -19.54 -55.84 -27.12
CA GLY A 403 -19.82 -57.28 -27.19
C GLY A 403 -20.53 -57.90 -25.97
N LEU A 404 -20.75 -57.15 -24.88
CA LEU A 404 -21.35 -57.66 -23.64
C LEU A 404 -22.86 -57.41 -23.62
N ARG A 405 -23.65 -58.49 -23.62
CA ARG A 405 -25.11 -58.42 -23.39
C ARG A 405 -25.33 -58.39 -21.87
N ASP A 406 -26.13 -57.45 -21.38
CA ASP A 406 -26.61 -57.28 -19.99
C ASP A 406 -26.08 -56.07 -19.18
N PHE A 407 -25.33 -55.13 -19.78
CA PHE A 407 -24.89 -53.90 -19.10
C PHE A 407 -25.30 -52.62 -19.84
N ASP A 408 -25.61 -51.56 -19.10
CA ASP A 408 -25.77 -50.20 -19.64
C ASP A 408 -24.39 -49.63 -19.97
N LEU A 409 -24.01 -49.73 -21.25
CA LEU A 409 -22.75 -49.25 -21.79
C LEU A 409 -22.51 -47.76 -21.47
N SER A 410 -23.57 -46.93 -21.53
CA SER A 410 -23.48 -45.49 -21.32
C SER A 410 -23.07 -45.16 -19.88
N HIS A 411 -23.64 -45.85 -18.90
CA HIS A 411 -23.30 -45.66 -17.49
C HIS A 411 -21.84 -46.02 -17.19
N LEU A 412 -21.33 -47.11 -17.79
CA LEU A 412 -19.92 -47.51 -17.61
C LEU A 412 -18.93 -46.51 -18.22
N LEU A 413 -19.26 -45.94 -19.39
CA LEU A 413 -18.43 -44.90 -20.01
C LEU A 413 -18.41 -43.60 -19.20
N ILE A 414 -19.55 -43.20 -18.63
CA ILE A 414 -19.64 -42.05 -17.70
C ILE A 414 -18.77 -42.30 -16.45
N MET A 415 -18.82 -43.49 -15.87
CA MET A 415 -17.99 -43.83 -14.71
C MET A 415 -16.49 -43.78 -15.02
N GLU A 416 -16.07 -44.30 -16.17
CA GLU A 416 -14.67 -44.22 -16.60
C GLU A 416 -14.23 -42.76 -16.79
N ALA A 417 -15.08 -41.95 -17.43
CA ALA A 417 -14.83 -40.53 -17.61
C ALA A 417 -14.64 -39.78 -16.28
N GLU A 418 -15.58 -39.95 -15.34
CA GLU A 418 -15.49 -39.36 -14.00
C GLU A 418 -14.26 -39.86 -13.24
N MET A 419 -13.86 -41.13 -13.43
CA MET A 419 -12.63 -41.64 -12.87
C MET A 419 -11.39 -40.93 -13.43
N VAL A 420 -11.34 -40.69 -14.75
CA VAL A 420 -10.23 -39.98 -15.40
C VAL A 420 -10.15 -38.52 -14.94
N LYS A 421 -11.30 -37.84 -14.82
CA LYS A 421 -11.38 -36.48 -14.25
C LYS A 421 -10.91 -36.48 -12.80
N ALA A 422 -11.44 -37.35 -11.94
CA ALA A 422 -11.01 -37.46 -10.54
C ALA A 422 -9.52 -37.82 -10.39
N GLN A 423 -8.95 -38.59 -11.33
CA GLN A 423 -7.51 -38.85 -11.37
C GLN A 423 -6.72 -37.59 -11.76
N GLN A 424 -7.27 -36.73 -12.62
CA GLN A 424 -6.66 -35.45 -12.95
C GLN A 424 -6.52 -34.54 -11.72
N HIS A 425 -7.61 -34.34 -10.98
CA HIS A 425 -7.62 -33.56 -9.74
C HIS A 425 -6.59 -34.06 -8.73
N ARG A 426 -6.61 -35.37 -8.48
CA ARG A 426 -5.64 -36.02 -7.59
C ARG A 426 -4.19 -35.77 -8.02
N SER A 427 -3.91 -35.75 -9.32
CA SER A 427 -2.55 -35.50 -9.83
C SER A 427 -2.07 -34.08 -9.51
N PHE A 428 -2.93 -33.06 -9.63
CA PHE A 428 -2.58 -31.68 -9.24
C PHE A 428 -2.38 -31.54 -7.72
N LEU A 429 -3.28 -32.14 -6.93
CA LEU A 429 -3.17 -32.11 -5.47
C LEU A 429 -1.89 -32.77 -4.96
N GLN A 430 -1.51 -33.92 -5.54
CA GLN A 430 -0.27 -34.62 -5.18
C GLN A 430 0.99 -33.82 -5.48
N LEU A 431 0.97 -32.96 -6.50
CA LEU A 431 2.11 -32.13 -6.90
C LEU A 431 2.15 -30.78 -6.18
N ARG A 432 1.09 -30.41 -5.47
CA ARG A 432 0.92 -29.09 -4.84
C ARG A 432 2.09 -28.72 -3.95
N ASP A 433 2.40 -29.55 -2.96
CA ASP A 433 3.39 -29.19 -1.94
C ASP A 433 4.79 -29.06 -2.57
N VAL A 434 5.15 -29.97 -3.49
CA VAL A 434 6.40 -29.89 -4.26
C VAL A 434 6.46 -28.62 -5.10
N PHE A 435 5.35 -28.24 -5.74
CA PHE A 435 5.27 -27.00 -6.51
C PHE A 435 5.40 -25.77 -5.62
N LEU A 436 4.71 -25.72 -4.47
CA LEU A 436 4.80 -24.62 -3.53
C LEU A 436 6.21 -24.45 -2.98
N ASP A 437 6.90 -25.55 -2.67
CA ASP A 437 8.28 -25.51 -2.20
C ASP A 437 9.23 -25.01 -3.30
N LYS A 438 9.04 -25.47 -4.56
CA LYS A 438 9.77 -24.96 -5.73
C LYS A 438 9.52 -23.47 -5.95
N TRP A 439 8.26 -23.03 -5.88
CA TRP A 439 7.86 -21.63 -6.02
C TRP A 439 8.47 -20.76 -4.92
N LYS A 440 8.35 -21.16 -3.65
CA LYS A 440 8.97 -20.46 -2.52
C LYS A 440 10.48 -20.35 -2.69
N THR A 441 11.13 -21.43 -3.10
CA THR A 441 12.58 -21.43 -3.35
C THR A 441 12.94 -20.45 -4.45
N LYS A 442 12.20 -20.44 -5.56
CA LYS A 442 12.47 -19.51 -6.67
C LYS A 442 12.16 -18.06 -6.30
N LEU A 443 11.07 -17.83 -5.58
CA LEU A 443 10.71 -16.53 -5.05
C LEU A 443 11.83 -16.00 -4.14
N LEU A 444 12.38 -16.86 -3.27
CA LEU A 444 13.58 -16.52 -2.51
C LEU A 444 14.76 -16.23 -3.44
N GLU A 445 15.00 -16.97 -4.52
CA GLU A 445 16.11 -16.63 -5.44
C GLU A 445 15.96 -15.25 -6.11
N VAL A 446 14.75 -14.87 -6.52
CA VAL A 446 14.51 -13.66 -7.34
C VAL A 446 14.16 -12.41 -6.53
N THR A 447 13.58 -12.57 -5.34
CA THR A 447 13.25 -11.46 -4.44
C THR A 447 14.50 -11.05 -3.67
N PRO A 448 14.88 -9.76 -3.63
CA PRO A 448 16.06 -9.35 -2.87
C PRO A 448 15.90 -9.69 -1.38
N PRO A 449 16.99 -10.02 -0.64
CA PRO A 449 16.91 -10.37 0.79
C PRO A 449 16.23 -9.31 1.66
N LEU A 450 16.35 -8.05 1.25
CA LEU A 450 15.74 -6.88 1.86
C LEU A 450 15.31 -5.94 0.72
N THR A 451 14.08 -5.41 0.74
CA THR A 451 13.69 -4.32 -0.14
C THR A 451 14.35 -3.04 0.37
N PRO A 452 15.27 -2.40 -0.37
CA PRO A 452 15.90 -1.17 0.09
C PRO A 452 14.86 -0.05 0.14
N SER A 453 14.52 0.37 1.35
CA SER A 453 13.61 1.48 1.63
C SER A 453 14.28 2.54 2.49
N ARG A 454 13.87 3.78 2.30
CA ARG A 454 14.36 4.94 3.06
C ARG A 454 13.38 5.31 4.16
N TYR A 455 13.89 5.52 5.37
CA TYR A 455 13.21 6.26 6.42
C TYR A 455 13.42 7.75 6.17
N LEU A 456 12.35 8.47 5.87
CA LEU A 456 12.38 9.91 5.60
C LEU A 456 11.54 10.61 6.66
N GLU A 457 12.13 11.56 7.38
CA GLU A 457 11.44 12.25 8.47
C GLU A 457 11.57 13.76 8.29
N TYR A 458 10.43 14.44 8.22
CA TYR A 458 10.35 15.90 8.19
C TYR A 458 9.81 16.43 9.52
N VAL A 459 8.65 15.93 9.94
CA VAL A 459 8.10 16.16 11.29
C VAL A 459 8.59 15.02 12.22
N PRO A 460 9.22 15.33 13.36
CA PRO A 460 9.75 14.31 14.27
C PRO A 460 8.69 13.28 14.70
N GLY A 461 9.03 11.99 14.61
CA GLY A 461 8.14 10.88 14.98
C GLY A 461 7.04 10.57 13.97
N ILE A 462 7.04 11.22 12.80
CA ILE A 462 6.09 10.95 11.71
C ILE A 462 6.89 10.60 10.44
N PRO A 463 7.45 9.38 10.34
CA PRO A 463 8.25 9.00 9.20
C PRO A 463 7.43 8.59 7.98
N ILE A 464 8.02 8.84 6.83
CA ILE A 464 7.57 8.36 5.52
C ILE A 464 8.55 7.30 5.06
N VAL A 465 8.04 6.14 4.64
CA VAL A 465 8.88 5.07 4.10
C VAL A 465 8.55 4.80 2.65
N LEU A 466 9.57 4.97 1.82
CA LEU A 466 9.47 4.80 0.36
C LEU A 466 10.60 3.89 -0.13
N PRO A 467 10.40 3.15 -1.24
CA PRO A 467 11.50 2.51 -1.94
C PRO A 467 12.59 3.50 -2.31
N ASN A 468 13.85 3.04 -2.40
CA ASN A 468 14.97 3.89 -2.85
C ASN A 468 14.71 4.52 -4.24
N THR A 469 14.08 3.75 -5.13
CA THR A 469 13.77 4.18 -6.48
C THR A 469 12.33 3.82 -6.80
N VAL A 470 11.59 4.78 -7.32
CA VAL A 470 10.26 4.61 -7.87
C VAL A 470 10.35 4.64 -9.38
N ILE A 471 9.78 3.64 -10.05
CA ILE A 471 9.78 3.56 -11.51
C ILE A 471 8.36 3.83 -12.01
N GLY A 472 8.20 4.88 -12.81
CA GLY A 472 6.94 5.21 -13.45
C GLY A 472 6.74 4.47 -14.77
N LYS A 473 5.50 4.46 -15.26
CA LYS A 473 5.11 4.22 -16.67
C LYS A 473 6.09 4.93 -17.61
N GLY A 474 6.67 4.18 -18.56
CA GLY A 474 7.69 4.68 -19.48
C GLY A 474 9.14 4.50 -19.01
N GLY A 475 9.36 3.89 -17.83
CA GLY A 475 10.71 3.53 -17.35
C GLY A 475 11.52 4.69 -16.75
N LYS A 476 10.91 5.87 -16.57
CA LYS A 476 11.52 6.96 -15.80
C LYS A 476 11.60 6.59 -14.33
N ALA A 477 12.73 6.88 -13.71
CA ALA A 477 13.01 6.59 -12.32
C ALA A 477 13.07 7.89 -11.51
N ALA A 478 12.43 7.88 -10.34
CA ALA A 478 12.55 8.92 -9.32
C ALA A 478 13.33 8.35 -8.12
N TYR A 479 14.43 9.00 -7.76
CA TYR A 479 15.22 8.63 -6.58
C TYR A 479 14.67 9.38 -5.36
N THR A 480 14.01 8.65 -4.46
CA THR A 480 13.19 9.24 -3.40
C THR A 480 13.98 10.10 -2.43
N GLU A 481 15.22 9.71 -2.12
CA GLU A 481 16.13 10.48 -1.29
C GLU A 481 16.53 11.82 -1.94
N GLU A 482 16.83 11.83 -3.24
CA GLU A 482 17.22 13.06 -3.94
C GLU A 482 16.05 14.04 -3.96
N VAL A 483 14.85 13.55 -4.27
CA VAL A 483 13.62 14.35 -4.24
C VAL A 483 13.38 14.91 -2.84
N PHE A 484 13.43 14.05 -1.81
CA PHE A 484 13.23 14.46 -0.42
C PHE A 484 14.26 15.48 0.04
N ASN A 485 15.55 15.28 -0.26
CA ASN A 485 16.62 16.19 0.14
C ASN A 485 16.49 17.57 -0.54
N ARG A 486 16.13 17.62 -1.83
CA ARG A 486 15.86 18.88 -2.52
C ARG A 486 14.67 19.61 -1.89
N LEU A 487 13.61 18.86 -1.58
CA LEU A 487 12.42 19.41 -0.94
C LEU A 487 12.73 19.94 0.47
N GLN A 488 13.41 19.15 1.31
CA GLN A 488 13.80 19.56 2.64
C GLN A 488 14.69 20.81 2.62
N LYS A 489 15.63 20.89 1.68
CA LYS A 489 16.46 22.10 1.49
C LYS A 489 15.60 23.33 1.16
N ARG A 490 14.61 23.20 0.27
CA ARG A 490 13.66 24.28 -0.06
C ARG A 490 12.89 24.76 1.19
N TYR A 491 12.46 23.83 2.04
CA TYR A 491 11.76 24.16 3.28
C TYR A 491 12.67 24.80 4.32
N GLN A 492 13.92 24.34 4.44
CA GLN A 492 14.92 24.95 5.30
C GLN A 492 15.22 26.38 4.85
N GLU A 493 15.43 26.62 3.56
CA GLU A 493 15.67 27.96 3.01
C GLU A 493 14.45 28.88 3.24
N GLY A 494 13.22 28.36 3.10
CA GLY A 494 12.00 29.09 3.42
C GLY A 494 11.91 29.45 4.91
N PHE A 495 12.23 28.51 5.80
CA PHE A 495 12.26 28.74 7.24
C PHE A 495 13.29 29.80 7.61
N GLU A 496 14.51 29.69 7.07
CA GLU A 496 15.60 30.64 7.30
C GLU A 496 15.27 32.03 6.75
N HIS A 497 14.60 32.11 5.59
CA HIS A 497 14.12 33.37 5.05
C HIS A 497 13.15 34.07 6.03
N VAL A 498 12.15 33.36 6.54
CA VAL A 498 11.19 33.93 7.51
C VAL A 498 11.90 34.38 8.78
N ILE A 499 12.73 33.52 9.37
CA ILE A 499 13.40 33.82 10.65
C ILE A 499 14.42 34.95 10.51
N GLN A 500 15.27 34.92 9.48
CA GLN A 500 16.38 35.86 9.35
C GLN A 500 15.98 37.14 8.61
N GLN A 501 15.30 37.03 7.47
CA GLN A 501 14.99 38.18 6.62
C GLN A 501 13.70 38.89 7.07
N SER A 502 12.64 38.14 7.36
CA SER A 502 11.36 38.75 7.74
C SER A 502 11.32 39.15 9.22
N LEU A 503 11.83 38.31 10.12
CA LEU A 503 11.79 38.57 11.57
C LEU A 503 13.07 39.19 12.15
N GLY A 504 14.15 39.24 11.37
CA GLY A 504 15.41 39.91 11.74
C GLY A 504 16.27 39.15 12.76
N VAL A 505 16.12 37.84 12.88
CA VAL A 505 16.92 37.03 13.81
C VAL A 505 18.28 36.69 13.19
N PRO A 506 19.41 36.91 13.88
CA PRO A 506 20.73 36.50 13.40
C PRO A 506 20.83 35.00 13.12
N ALA A 507 21.65 34.60 12.15
CA ALA A 507 21.80 33.18 11.75
C ALA A 507 22.42 32.30 12.86
N ASP A 508 23.21 32.89 13.76
CA ASP A 508 23.88 32.26 14.89
C ASP A 508 23.09 32.34 16.21
N ALA A 509 21.84 32.82 16.16
CA ALA A 509 20.99 32.93 17.34
C ALA A 509 20.69 31.54 17.95
N PRO A 510 20.71 31.41 19.29
CA PRO A 510 20.35 30.16 19.94
C PRO A 510 18.87 29.82 19.70
N ALA A 511 18.54 28.53 19.73
CA ALA A 511 17.16 28.04 19.50
C ALA A 511 16.11 28.76 20.36
N SER A 512 16.42 29.02 21.63
CA SER A 512 15.57 29.77 22.55
C SER A 512 15.25 31.19 22.07
N ALA A 513 16.21 31.89 21.47
CA ALA A 513 16.01 33.24 20.94
C ALA A 513 15.10 33.24 19.69
N ILE A 514 15.26 32.23 18.82
CA ILE A 514 14.38 32.02 17.66
C ILE A 514 12.94 31.79 18.13
N CYS A 515 12.73 30.88 19.10
CA CYS A 515 11.42 30.58 19.66
C CYS A 515 10.76 31.81 20.31
N ILE A 516 11.52 32.60 21.08
CA ILE A 516 11.03 33.83 21.72
C ILE A 516 10.60 34.85 20.66
N ARG A 517 11.44 35.12 19.65
CA ARG A 517 11.10 36.10 18.60
C ARG A 517 9.88 35.66 17.79
N TYR A 518 9.77 34.37 17.48
CA TYR A 518 8.60 33.86 16.77
C TYR A 518 7.33 33.95 17.62
N HIS A 519 7.41 33.70 18.93
CA HIS A 519 6.30 33.93 19.85
C HIS A 519 5.87 35.40 19.89
N GLN A 520 6.82 36.34 19.89
CA GLN A 520 6.53 37.78 19.79
C GLN A 520 5.82 38.12 18.47
N TYR A 521 6.28 37.55 17.36
CA TYR A 521 5.60 37.71 16.07
C TYR A 521 4.16 37.18 16.10
N MET A 522 3.89 36.05 16.77
CA MET A 522 2.52 35.55 16.95
C MET A 522 1.64 36.54 17.74
N GLN A 523 2.21 37.28 18.70
CA GLN A 523 1.51 38.36 19.41
C GLN A 523 1.27 39.58 18.51
N GLU A 524 2.25 39.96 17.68
CA GLU A 524 2.09 41.00 16.66
C GLU A 524 0.95 40.65 15.70
N LEU A 525 0.92 39.41 15.21
CA LEU A 525 -0.14 38.88 14.35
C LEU A 525 -1.51 38.91 15.06
N GLU A 526 -1.57 38.52 16.33
CA GLU A 526 -2.82 38.57 17.11
C GLU A 526 -3.39 40.00 17.18
N ASN A 527 -2.52 40.99 17.46
CA ASN A 527 -2.90 42.40 17.50
C ASN A 527 -3.32 42.93 16.11
N THR A 528 -2.64 42.51 15.05
CA THR A 528 -3.04 42.84 13.67
C THR A 528 -4.39 42.23 13.32
N MET A 529 -4.64 40.98 13.70
CA MET A 529 -5.94 40.32 13.48
C MET A 529 -7.05 41.02 14.26
N GLU A 530 -6.78 41.53 15.47
CA GLU A 530 -7.75 42.31 16.23
C GLU A 530 -8.07 43.66 15.56
N THR A 531 -7.05 44.31 14.98
CA THR A 531 -7.22 45.57 14.25
C THR A 531 -8.02 45.37 12.95
N LEU A 532 -7.73 44.29 12.21
CA LEU A 532 -8.41 43.99 10.95
C LEU A 532 -9.84 43.47 11.14
N PHE A 533 -10.10 42.75 12.25
CA PHE A 533 -11.38 42.12 12.57
C PHE A 533 -11.85 42.54 13.98
N PRO A 534 -12.34 43.78 14.14
CA PRO A 534 -12.74 44.32 15.44
C PRO A 534 -14.03 43.67 15.97
N GLY A 535 -14.15 43.60 17.29
CA GLY A 535 -15.32 43.08 18.01
C GLY A 535 -14.93 42.19 19.19
N ASP A 536 -15.73 42.14 20.25
CA ASP A 536 -15.48 41.26 21.42
C ASP A 536 -15.91 39.82 21.15
N LEU A 537 -14.95 38.87 21.11
CA LEU A 537 -15.21 37.44 20.88
C LEU A 537 -16.02 36.76 21.99
N TYR A 538 -16.20 37.40 23.14
CA TYR A 538 -16.98 36.89 24.26
C TYR A 538 -18.42 37.44 24.29
N SER A 539 -18.79 38.26 23.30
CA SER A 539 -20.15 38.80 23.12
C SER A 539 -20.70 38.45 21.73
N GLU A 540 -22.02 38.36 21.61
CA GLU A 540 -22.67 38.05 20.33
C GLU A 540 -22.53 39.18 19.33
N GLU A 541 -22.72 40.41 19.76
CA GLU A 541 -22.54 41.61 18.94
C GLU A 541 -21.10 41.71 18.44
N GLY A 542 -20.12 41.42 19.28
CA GLY A 542 -18.72 41.42 18.92
C GLY A 542 -18.36 40.31 17.93
N VAL A 543 -18.84 39.08 18.15
CA VAL A 543 -18.67 37.98 17.18
C VAL A 543 -19.31 38.32 15.83
N ALA A 544 -20.50 38.93 15.81
CA ALA A 544 -21.17 39.35 14.59
C ALA A 544 -20.33 40.37 13.80
N GLN A 545 -19.74 41.37 14.49
CA GLN A 545 -18.85 42.36 13.87
C GLN A 545 -17.63 41.70 13.22
N VAL A 546 -16.99 40.76 13.92
CA VAL A 546 -15.82 40.01 13.42
C VAL A 546 -16.18 39.22 12.16
N LEU A 547 -17.30 38.49 12.18
CA LEU A 547 -17.75 37.68 11.06
C LEU A 547 -18.14 38.52 9.86
N GLN A 548 -18.88 39.61 10.08
CA GLN A 548 -19.22 40.56 9.02
C GLN A 548 -17.94 41.05 8.35
N ARG A 549 -16.96 41.50 9.14
CA ARG A 549 -15.71 42.03 8.60
C ARG A 549 -14.89 40.97 7.87
N LEU A 550 -14.91 39.73 8.36
CA LEU A 550 -14.22 38.61 7.74
C LEU A 550 -14.83 38.26 6.37
N PHE A 551 -16.16 38.21 6.24
CA PHE A 551 -16.84 37.97 4.97
C PHE A 551 -16.68 39.14 3.98
N GLU A 552 -16.56 40.38 4.46
CA GLU A 552 -16.26 41.55 3.62
C GLU A 552 -14.83 41.50 3.06
N LEU A 553 -13.86 41.14 3.90
CA LEU A 553 -12.43 41.19 3.54
C LEU A 553 -11.94 39.93 2.83
N LEU A 554 -12.59 38.77 3.03
CA LEU A 554 -12.27 37.51 2.37
C LEU A 554 -13.39 37.17 1.37
N PRO A 555 -13.21 37.46 0.06
CA PRO A 555 -14.21 37.17 -0.94
C PRO A 555 -14.44 35.65 -1.04
N HIS A 556 -15.70 35.27 -1.12
CA HIS A 556 -16.13 33.87 -1.23
C HIS A 556 -17.07 33.69 -2.42
N GLN A 557 -17.08 32.51 -3.02
CA GLN A 557 -17.97 32.19 -4.13
C GLN A 557 -19.31 31.60 -3.66
N LYS A 558 -20.24 31.38 -4.59
CA LYS A 558 -21.41 30.55 -4.32
C LYS A 558 -21.00 29.09 -4.19
N MET A 559 -21.70 28.37 -3.31
CA MET A 559 -21.45 26.97 -2.98
C MET A 559 -22.47 26.10 -3.69
N TYR A 560 -21.99 25.13 -4.46
CA TYR A 560 -22.83 24.11 -5.06
C TYR A 560 -23.24 23.08 -4.01
N SER A 561 -24.51 23.06 -3.62
CA SER A 561 -24.98 22.33 -2.43
C SER A 561 -26.46 21.93 -2.50
N VAL A 562 -26.96 21.20 -1.49
CA VAL A 562 -28.33 20.65 -1.44
C VAL A 562 -29.38 21.76 -1.48
N ARG A 563 -30.45 21.60 -2.27
CA ARG A 563 -31.57 22.54 -2.42
C ARG A 563 -32.40 22.70 -1.16
N ASP A 564 -33.00 23.89 -1.02
CA ASP A 564 -33.89 24.22 0.10
C ASP A 564 -35.08 23.27 0.26
N ASP A 565 -35.65 22.78 -0.84
CA ASP A 565 -36.86 21.93 -0.80
C ASP A 565 -36.60 20.58 -0.11
N THR A 566 -35.42 19.99 -0.31
CA THR A 566 -34.99 18.77 0.38
C THR A 566 -34.91 18.99 1.89
N PHE A 567 -34.41 20.15 2.32
CA PHE A 567 -34.36 20.49 3.74
C PHE A 567 -35.75 20.73 4.33
N LYS A 568 -36.65 21.40 3.60
CA LYS A 568 -38.04 21.61 4.04
C LYS A 568 -38.74 20.28 4.28
N GLU A 569 -38.61 19.33 3.35
CA GLU A 569 -39.17 17.99 3.49
C GLU A 569 -38.57 17.25 4.69
N MET A 570 -37.25 17.32 4.87
CA MET A 570 -36.56 16.75 6.03
C MET A 570 -37.12 17.28 7.35
N VAL A 571 -37.27 18.61 7.47
CA VAL A 571 -37.77 19.28 8.68
C VAL A 571 -39.24 18.95 8.95
N VAL A 572 -40.07 18.80 7.90
CA VAL A 572 -41.46 18.35 8.06
C VAL A 572 -41.51 16.90 8.58
N ARG A 573 -40.65 16.03 8.05
CA ARG A 573 -40.62 14.60 8.40
C ARG A 573 -40.00 14.34 9.76
N PHE A 574 -38.98 15.12 10.12
CA PHE A 574 -38.30 15.08 11.40
C PHE A 574 -38.32 16.49 12.02
N PRO A 575 -39.44 16.88 12.67
CA PRO A 575 -39.55 18.17 13.33
C PRO A 575 -38.46 18.36 14.40
N PRO A 576 -37.64 19.43 14.33
CA PRO A 576 -36.60 19.69 15.32
C PRO A 576 -37.19 20.37 16.56
N VAL A 577 -37.77 19.56 17.45
CA VAL A 577 -38.48 20.01 18.65
C VAL A 577 -37.61 20.87 19.58
N ASN A 578 -36.32 20.56 19.70
CA ASN A 578 -35.39 21.30 20.55
C ASN A 578 -35.00 22.67 19.98
N ILE A 579 -35.31 22.97 18.72
CA ILE A 579 -35.30 24.34 18.18
C ILE A 579 -36.66 24.99 18.33
N MET A 580 -37.73 24.25 18.00
CA MET A 580 -39.09 24.79 17.96
C MET A 580 -39.51 25.37 19.32
N ILE A 581 -39.24 24.66 20.42
CA ILE A 581 -39.65 25.08 21.76
C ILE A 581 -38.94 26.39 22.17
N PRO A 582 -37.60 26.52 22.15
CA PRO A 582 -36.94 27.77 22.54
C PRO A 582 -37.19 28.94 21.56
N ALA A 583 -37.47 28.64 20.29
CA ALA A 583 -37.79 29.65 19.28
C ALA A 583 -39.25 30.12 19.33
N GLY A 584 -40.12 29.47 20.11
CA GLY A 584 -41.53 29.83 20.27
C GLY A 584 -42.44 29.35 19.14
N TYR A 585 -42.05 28.31 18.39
CA TYR A 585 -42.83 27.74 17.30
C TYR A 585 -43.63 26.51 17.76
N HIS A 586 -44.91 26.48 17.41
CA HIS A 586 -45.84 25.41 17.85
C HIS A 586 -46.11 24.36 16.76
N SER A 587 -45.78 24.66 15.50
CA SER A 587 -45.84 23.72 14.38
C SER A 587 -44.60 23.85 13.47
N THR A 588 -44.32 22.81 12.68
CA THR A 588 -43.25 22.87 11.67
C THR A 588 -43.52 23.96 10.63
N ARG A 589 -44.79 24.25 10.34
CA ARG A 589 -45.18 25.34 9.45
C ARG A 589 -44.74 26.70 10.00
N ASP A 590 -44.99 26.96 11.29
CA ASP A 590 -44.59 28.23 11.92
C ASP A 590 -43.06 28.40 11.89
N LEU A 591 -42.31 27.31 12.09
CA LEU A 591 -40.85 27.30 11.99
C LEU A 591 -40.38 27.62 10.56
N LEU A 592 -40.99 27.00 9.54
CA LEU A 592 -40.63 27.20 8.13
C LEU A 592 -40.99 28.60 7.60
N GLU A 593 -42.03 29.23 8.15
CA GLU A 593 -42.41 30.61 7.82
C GLU A 593 -41.55 31.64 8.59
N GLY A 594 -41.04 31.28 9.77
CA GLY A 594 -40.34 32.19 10.68
C GLY A 594 -38.80 32.11 10.68
N MET A 595 -38.19 31.06 10.12
CA MET A 595 -36.73 30.88 10.09
C MET A 595 -36.25 30.37 8.73
N ASP A 596 -35.10 30.86 8.26
CA ASP A 596 -34.45 30.34 7.05
C ASP A 596 -34.21 28.83 7.19
N ILE A 597 -34.51 28.07 6.14
CA ILE A 597 -34.50 26.61 6.23
C ILE A 597 -33.10 26.05 6.47
N ARG A 598 -32.06 26.64 5.88
CA ARG A 598 -30.67 26.20 6.07
C ARG A 598 -30.18 26.56 7.46
N ASP A 599 -30.60 27.71 7.98
CA ASP A 599 -30.33 28.10 9.36
C ASP A 599 -31.00 27.11 10.33
N THR A 600 -32.27 26.75 10.06
CA THR A 600 -33.02 25.75 10.81
C THR A 600 -32.28 24.41 10.85
N VAL A 601 -31.86 23.87 9.70
CA VAL A 601 -31.15 22.58 9.64
C VAL A 601 -29.79 22.65 10.34
N SER A 602 -29.08 23.77 10.19
CA SER A 602 -27.76 23.96 10.79
C SER A 602 -27.83 24.03 12.31
N LEU A 603 -28.84 24.73 12.84
CA LEU A 603 -29.14 24.78 14.27
C LEU A 603 -29.65 23.43 14.78
N ALA A 604 -30.50 22.73 14.00
CA ALA A 604 -31.06 21.43 14.37
C ALA A 604 -29.94 20.45 14.63
N ASN A 605 -28.98 20.41 13.73
CA ASN A 605 -27.83 19.54 13.81
C ASN A 605 -26.95 19.77 15.06
N LEU A 606 -26.94 20.98 15.62
CA LEU A 606 -26.16 21.33 16.82
C LEU A 606 -26.92 21.10 18.13
N ILE A 607 -28.24 21.27 18.11
CA ILE A 607 -29.09 21.30 19.31
C ILE A 607 -29.81 19.97 19.51
N GLU A 608 -30.17 19.28 18.43
CA GLU A 608 -30.85 18.00 18.47
C GLU A 608 -29.93 16.84 18.86
N THR A 609 -30.55 15.70 19.17
CA THR A 609 -29.80 14.47 19.48
C THR A 609 -28.99 13.97 18.29
N ARG A 610 -27.85 13.31 18.53
CA ARG A 610 -27.07 12.65 17.46
C ARG A 610 -27.92 11.69 16.61
N LYS A 611 -28.88 10.97 17.23
CA LYS A 611 -29.84 10.10 16.52
C LYS A 611 -30.78 10.87 15.59
N TYR A 612 -31.05 12.14 15.86
CA TYR A 612 -31.75 13.02 14.93
C TYR A 612 -30.81 13.39 13.78
N SER A 613 -29.63 13.93 14.07
CA SER A 613 -28.69 14.41 13.05
C SER A 613 -28.25 13.31 12.09
N ASP A 614 -27.90 12.12 12.59
CA ASP A 614 -27.50 10.98 11.77
C ASP A 614 -28.66 10.51 10.87
N ARG A 615 -29.89 10.46 11.41
CA ARG A 615 -31.09 10.05 10.67
C ARG A 615 -31.48 11.09 9.61
N ALA A 616 -31.42 12.37 9.95
CA ALA A 616 -31.71 13.48 9.05
C ALA A 616 -30.69 13.51 7.90
N LEU A 617 -29.40 13.37 8.20
CA LEU A 617 -28.34 13.31 7.21
C LEU A 617 -28.49 12.09 6.29
N LEU A 618 -28.66 10.90 6.86
CA LEU A 618 -28.88 9.68 6.07
C LEU A 618 -30.11 9.82 5.18
N TRP A 619 -31.22 10.33 5.72
CA TRP A 619 -32.42 10.57 4.92
C TRP A 619 -32.19 11.57 3.79
N ILE A 620 -31.48 12.69 4.04
CA ILE A 620 -31.13 13.64 2.98
C ILE A 620 -30.30 12.94 1.90
N LEU A 621 -29.31 12.14 2.27
CA LEU A 621 -28.42 11.45 1.33
C LEU A 621 -29.12 10.32 0.55
N ASP A 622 -30.06 9.61 1.18
CA ASP A 622 -30.87 8.56 0.55
C ASP A 622 -31.84 9.16 -0.50
N ASN A 623 -32.25 10.43 -0.32
CA ASN A 623 -33.21 11.12 -1.19
C ASN A 623 -32.56 12.18 -2.09
N LEU A 624 -31.23 12.34 -2.04
CA LEU A 624 -30.52 13.31 -2.87
C LEU A 624 -30.43 12.81 -4.32
N ARG A 625 -30.87 13.66 -5.25
CA ARG A 625 -30.78 13.46 -6.71
C ARG A 625 -29.96 14.60 -7.34
N PRO A 626 -29.41 14.44 -8.57
CA PRO A 626 -28.67 15.51 -9.24
C PRO A 626 -29.41 16.85 -9.33
N GLU A 627 -30.73 16.81 -9.49
CA GLU A 627 -31.60 18.00 -9.56
C GLU A 627 -31.84 18.64 -8.18
N GLY A 628 -31.40 17.96 -7.12
CA GLY A 628 -31.44 18.37 -5.72
C GLY A 628 -30.26 19.23 -5.28
N LEU A 629 -29.39 19.67 -6.20
CA LEU A 629 -28.26 20.58 -5.94
C LEU A 629 -28.46 21.93 -6.64
N GLU A 630 -27.99 23.03 -6.02
CA GLU A 630 -28.04 24.39 -6.56
C GLU A 630 -26.84 25.25 -6.09
N GLU A 631 -26.65 26.41 -6.71
CA GLU A 631 -25.67 27.41 -6.26
C GLU A 631 -26.27 28.28 -5.15
N VAL A 632 -25.65 28.23 -3.96
CA VAL A 632 -26.18 28.82 -2.73
C VAL A 632 -25.17 29.81 -2.15
N ASP A 633 -25.65 30.95 -1.65
CA ASP A 633 -24.79 31.87 -0.91
C ASP A 633 -24.40 31.27 0.45
N ILE A 634 -23.11 31.34 0.77
CA ILE A 634 -22.60 30.98 2.10
C ILE A 634 -22.94 32.11 3.08
N LYS A 635 -23.41 31.74 4.27
CA LYS A 635 -23.74 32.70 5.34
C LYS A 635 -23.19 32.21 6.67
N TYR A 636 -22.91 33.14 7.57
CA TYR A 636 -22.61 32.82 8.96
C TYR A 636 -23.87 32.94 9.82
N ILE A 637 -23.90 32.19 10.93
CA ILE A 637 -24.93 32.26 11.96
C ILE A 637 -24.23 32.52 13.28
N VAL A 638 -24.60 33.60 13.97
CA VAL A 638 -24.20 33.81 15.36
C VAL A 638 -25.23 33.10 16.24
N LEU A 639 -24.80 32.11 17.02
CA LEU A 639 -25.71 31.32 17.84
C LEU A 639 -26.35 32.18 18.94
N ASP A 640 -27.69 32.24 18.92
CA ASP A 640 -28.50 32.96 19.89
C ASP A 640 -28.43 32.30 21.29
N PRO A 641 -28.39 33.09 22.39
CA PRO A 641 -28.12 32.57 23.72
C PRO A 641 -29.28 31.72 24.25
N ARG A 642 -30.48 31.85 23.68
CA ARG A 642 -31.63 30.96 23.94
C ARG A 642 -31.36 29.51 23.54
N PHE A 643 -30.46 29.29 22.59
CA PHE A 643 -29.99 27.96 22.17
C PHE A 643 -28.65 27.56 22.84
N GLY A 644 -27.95 28.53 23.42
CA GLY A 644 -26.56 28.42 23.89
C GLY A 644 -26.33 27.55 25.14
N GLN A 645 -27.34 27.27 25.97
CA GLN A 645 -27.19 26.34 27.12
C GLN A 645 -27.19 24.85 26.70
N ILE A 646 -27.66 24.55 25.49
CA ILE A 646 -27.86 23.18 24.98
C ILE A 646 -26.76 22.82 23.96
N ALA A 647 -26.30 23.79 23.18
CA ALA A 647 -25.27 23.60 22.16
C ALA A 647 -23.87 23.46 22.78
N ARG A 648 -23.21 22.32 22.55
CA ARG A 648 -21.75 22.19 22.72
C ARG A 648 -21.09 22.55 21.40
N LEU A 649 -20.13 23.47 21.39
CA LEU A 649 -19.21 23.66 20.26
C LEU A 649 -18.46 22.33 20.03
N GLY A 650 -18.96 21.53 19.10
CA GLY A 650 -18.29 20.34 18.56
C GLY A 650 -17.75 20.62 17.17
N ASN A 651 -17.02 19.66 16.60
CA ASN A 651 -16.64 19.70 15.19
C ASN A 651 -17.89 19.90 14.32
N ILE A 652 -17.78 20.79 13.32
CA ILE A 652 -18.78 21.00 12.28
C ILE A 652 -19.25 19.63 11.76
N SER A 653 -20.56 19.35 11.83
CA SER A 653 -21.07 18.07 11.36
C SER A 653 -21.14 18.07 9.84
N ASN A 654 -21.26 16.88 9.25
CA ASN A 654 -21.47 16.71 7.82
C ASN A 654 -22.70 17.48 7.29
N LEU A 655 -23.70 17.75 8.13
CA LEU A 655 -24.86 18.57 7.76
C LEU A 655 -24.49 20.03 7.50
N ASN A 656 -23.50 20.59 8.19
CA ASN A 656 -23.08 21.97 7.95
C ASN A 656 -22.38 22.15 6.58
N LYS A 657 -21.69 21.10 6.10
CA LYS A 657 -21.08 21.10 4.76
C LYS A 657 -22.14 21.21 3.67
N ILE A 658 -23.34 20.66 3.88
CA ILE A 658 -24.46 20.72 2.91
C ILE A 658 -25.40 21.93 3.11
N THR A 659 -25.46 22.54 4.29
CA THR A 659 -26.32 23.73 4.48
C THR A 659 -25.66 25.02 4.05
N THR A 660 -24.34 25.03 3.83
CA THR A 660 -23.54 26.22 3.50
C THR A 660 -23.68 27.32 4.56
N ARG A 661 -23.83 26.91 5.83
CA ARG A 661 -23.87 27.79 6.99
C ARG A 661 -22.71 27.54 7.93
N ILE A 662 -22.01 28.61 8.26
CA ILE A 662 -20.94 28.60 9.26
C ILE A 662 -21.51 29.11 10.57
N VAL A 663 -21.78 28.20 11.51
CA VAL A 663 -22.24 28.59 12.84
C VAL A 663 -21.04 29.00 13.68
N ALA A 664 -21.14 30.15 14.32
CA ALA A 664 -20.15 30.69 15.25
C ALA A 664 -20.82 31.01 16.58
N THR A 665 -20.09 30.82 17.67
CA THR A 665 -20.56 31.18 19.01
C THR A 665 -19.53 32.06 19.69
N PRO A 666 -19.95 32.93 20.62
CA PRO A 666 -19.03 33.58 21.54
C PRO A 666 -18.20 32.57 22.32
N PHE A 667 -16.96 32.93 22.64
CA PHE A 667 -16.15 32.16 23.56
C PHE A 667 -16.71 32.26 24.99
N ASN A 668 -16.58 31.18 25.74
CA ASN A 668 -16.84 31.22 27.18
C ASN A 668 -15.73 32.00 27.88
N LYS A 669 -16.04 32.69 28.98
CA LYS A 669 -15.02 33.39 29.79
C LYS A 669 -13.90 32.42 30.19
N GLY A 670 -12.66 32.76 29.80
CA GLY A 670 -11.47 31.93 30.05
C GLY A 670 -11.10 30.94 28.93
N MET A 671 -11.88 30.85 27.85
CA MET A 671 -11.56 30.06 26.65
C MET A 671 -10.87 30.93 25.59
N GLY A 672 -9.91 30.35 24.84
CA GLY A 672 -9.27 31.05 23.70
C GLY A 672 -7.75 30.94 23.65
N GLY A 673 -7.09 30.65 24.78
CA GLY A 673 -5.63 30.60 24.88
C GLY A 673 -4.98 31.97 24.64
N ASN A 674 -3.71 31.98 24.24
CA ASN A 674 -2.96 33.21 23.98
C ASN A 674 -3.25 33.87 22.62
N PHE A 675 -3.90 33.14 21.69
CA PHE A 675 -4.15 33.59 20.31
C PHE A 675 -5.62 33.41 19.88
N PRO A 676 -6.59 33.92 20.66
CA PRO A 676 -8.01 33.69 20.42
C PRO A 676 -8.51 34.25 19.08
N ARG A 677 -8.01 35.41 18.64
CA ARG A 677 -8.41 36.09 17.40
C ARG A 677 -7.89 35.33 16.18
N ILE A 678 -6.61 34.97 16.17
CA ILE A 678 -6.05 34.12 15.12
C ILE A 678 -6.83 32.82 15.03
N ARG A 679 -7.08 32.15 16.17
CA ARG A 679 -7.83 30.88 16.21
C ARG A 679 -9.25 31.02 15.65
N PHE A 680 -9.95 32.09 16.00
CA PHE A 680 -11.31 32.33 15.56
C PHE A 680 -11.36 32.63 14.06
N CYS A 681 -10.61 33.64 13.60
CA CYS A 681 -10.62 34.09 12.22
C CYS A 681 -10.14 33.00 11.25
N LEU A 682 -9.02 32.31 11.56
CA LEU A 682 -8.54 31.24 10.70
C LEU A 682 -9.53 30.08 10.63
N PHE A 683 -10.23 29.75 11.73
CA PHE A 683 -11.22 28.68 11.74
C PHE A 683 -12.41 28.99 10.84
N ILE A 684 -12.97 30.20 10.94
CA ILE A 684 -14.05 30.64 10.06
C ILE A 684 -13.59 30.64 8.61
N ALA A 685 -12.42 31.22 8.33
CA ALA A 685 -11.87 31.25 6.98
C ALA A 685 -11.61 29.84 6.42
N ARG A 686 -11.07 28.91 7.22
CA ARG A 686 -10.90 27.50 6.82
C ARG A 686 -12.25 26.88 6.49
N HIS A 687 -13.30 27.17 7.25
CA HIS A 687 -14.64 26.65 6.95
C HIS A 687 -15.24 27.21 5.66
N ILE A 688 -14.94 28.45 5.31
CA ILE A 688 -15.26 28.99 3.97
C ILE A 688 -14.56 28.14 2.91
N THR A 689 -13.24 27.89 3.06
CA THR A 689 -12.49 27.09 2.07
C THR A 689 -12.89 25.61 2.01
N ILE A 690 -13.35 25.03 3.12
CA ILE A 690 -13.92 23.68 3.14
C ILE A 690 -15.19 23.66 2.29
N ALA A 691 -16.09 24.62 2.49
CA ALA A 691 -17.31 24.71 1.70
C ALA A 691 -17.00 24.88 0.20
N GLU A 692 -16.00 25.71 -0.15
CA GLU A 692 -15.56 25.92 -1.53
C GLU A 692 -14.99 24.65 -2.17
N ASN A 693 -14.10 23.94 -1.47
CA ASN A 693 -13.47 22.73 -2.00
C ASN A 693 -14.48 21.57 -2.10
N TYR A 694 -15.42 21.43 -1.16
CA TYR A 694 -16.51 20.45 -1.28
C TYR A 694 -17.48 20.83 -2.40
N ALA A 695 -17.80 22.11 -2.58
CA ALA A 695 -18.59 22.57 -3.71
C ALA A 695 -17.90 22.24 -5.04
N HIS A 696 -16.57 22.40 -5.13
CA HIS A 696 -15.80 21.98 -6.30
C HIS A 696 -15.89 20.47 -6.52
N LEU A 697 -15.64 19.67 -5.48
CA LEU A 697 -15.73 18.21 -5.52
C LEU A 697 -17.12 17.74 -5.99
N TRP A 698 -18.19 18.32 -5.43
CA TRP A 698 -19.56 17.96 -5.80
C TRP A 698 -19.95 18.45 -7.19
N ARG A 699 -19.39 19.57 -7.68
CA ARG A 699 -19.53 19.96 -9.09
C ARG A 699 -18.91 18.90 -10.00
N THR A 700 -17.74 18.35 -9.64
CA THR A 700 -17.14 17.25 -10.40
C THR A 700 -18.03 16.01 -10.38
N PHE A 701 -18.49 15.58 -9.21
CA PHE A 701 -19.39 14.42 -9.11
C PHE A 701 -20.70 14.63 -9.88
N ALA A 702 -21.27 15.83 -9.85
CA ALA A 702 -22.50 16.14 -10.57
C ALA A 702 -22.30 16.15 -12.08
N ARG A 703 -21.10 16.51 -12.57
CA ARG A 703 -20.75 16.40 -14.01
C ARG A 703 -20.70 14.95 -14.47
N GLU A 704 -20.28 14.02 -13.61
CA GLU A 704 -20.20 12.59 -13.92
C GLU A 704 -21.57 11.88 -13.95
N ARG A 705 -22.59 12.47 -13.30
CA ARG A 705 -24.01 12.02 -13.23
C ARG A 705 -24.30 10.63 -12.64
N LYS A 706 -23.32 9.72 -12.60
CA LYS A 706 -23.42 8.35 -12.07
C LYS A 706 -23.19 8.32 -10.56
N ASN A 707 -24.07 7.64 -9.82
CA ASN A 707 -23.96 7.37 -8.37
C ASN A 707 -23.70 8.62 -7.51
N LEU A 708 -24.22 9.79 -7.90
CA LEU A 708 -23.96 11.08 -7.23
C LEU A 708 -24.30 11.05 -5.73
N GLY A 709 -25.46 10.48 -5.36
CA GLY A 709 -25.86 10.35 -3.97
C GLY A 709 -24.85 9.54 -3.15
N ASN A 710 -24.35 8.44 -3.72
CA ASN A 710 -23.30 7.61 -3.10
C ASN A 710 -21.96 8.33 -3.06
N LYS A 711 -21.55 9.05 -4.11
CA LYS A 711 -20.30 9.85 -4.10
C LYS A 711 -20.32 10.97 -3.07
N ILE A 712 -21.44 11.69 -2.96
CA ILE A 712 -21.63 12.72 -1.92
C ILE A 712 -21.64 12.07 -0.54
N ARG A 713 -22.36 10.96 -0.36
CA ARG A 713 -22.32 10.16 0.89
C ARG A 713 -20.89 9.75 1.24
N ASN A 714 -20.14 9.23 0.27
CA ASN A 714 -18.77 8.77 0.43
C ASN A 714 -17.83 9.91 0.80
N SER A 715 -18.03 11.13 0.28
CA SER A 715 -17.27 12.33 0.66
C SER A 715 -17.61 12.89 2.04
N LEU A 716 -18.78 12.55 2.60
CA LEU A 716 -19.26 13.08 3.88
C LEU A 716 -19.10 12.08 5.04
N ILE A 717 -19.55 10.84 4.86
CA ILE A 717 -19.75 9.84 5.94
C ILE A 717 -18.63 8.79 5.98
N GLY A 718 -17.75 8.74 4.98
CA GLY A 718 -16.69 7.74 4.93
C GLY A 718 -15.82 7.72 6.19
N ARG A 719 -15.49 6.52 6.68
CA ARG A 719 -14.45 6.36 7.70
C ARG A 719 -13.11 6.31 6.97
N TYR A 720 -12.24 7.25 7.28
CA TYR A 720 -10.95 7.36 6.62
C TYR A 720 -9.81 7.04 7.59
N GLU A 721 -8.90 6.18 7.15
CA GLU A 721 -7.59 6.04 7.77
C GLU A 721 -6.68 7.16 7.24
N THR A 722 -5.87 7.71 8.14
CA THR A 722 -5.07 8.92 7.89
C THR A 722 -3.62 8.57 7.62
N ALA A 723 -3.35 7.64 6.68
CA ALA A 723 -1.99 7.42 6.21
C ALA A 723 -1.41 8.69 5.56
N ALA A 724 -0.10 8.87 5.60
CA ALA A 724 0.59 10.10 5.16
C ALA A 724 0.16 10.59 3.75
N PHE A 725 -0.04 9.66 2.81
CA PHE A 725 -0.45 9.91 1.43
C PHE A 725 -1.89 9.44 1.13
N SER A 726 -2.76 9.30 2.14
CA SER A 726 -4.15 8.94 1.88
C SER A 726 -4.87 10.05 1.11
N ALA A 727 -5.80 9.69 0.23
CA ALA A 727 -6.57 10.67 -0.53
C ALA A 727 -7.29 11.68 0.39
N HIS A 728 -7.76 11.22 1.55
CA HIS A 728 -8.31 12.08 2.60
C HIS A 728 -7.30 13.13 3.09
N ASN A 729 -6.06 12.75 3.39
CA ASN A 729 -5.06 13.68 3.90
C ASN A 729 -4.64 14.73 2.85
N ILE A 730 -4.50 14.32 1.58
CA ILE A 730 -4.25 15.24 0.47
C ILE A 730 -5.41 16.23 0.31
N PHE A 731 -6.66 15.75 0.37
CA PHE A 731 -7.84 16.62 0.27
C PHE A 731 -7.98 17.57 1.47
N GLU A 732 -7.69 17.12 2.70
CA GLU A 732 -7.68 17.98 3.88
C GLU A 732 -6.61 19.09 3.78
N ASN A 733 -5.45 18.80 3.19
CA ASN A 733 -4.41 19.79 2.97
C ASN A 733 -4.83 20.87 1.96
N LEU A 734 -5.62 20.51 0.96
CA LEU A 734 -6.16 21.44 -0.02
C LEU A 734 -6.92 22.60 0.66
N HIS A 735 -7.64 22.34 1.76
CA HIS A 735 -8.32 23.39 2.51
C HIS A 735 -7.34 24.40 3.12
N HIS A 736 -6.20 23.93 3.66
CA HIS A 736 -5.16 24.81 4.19
C HIS A 736 -4.46 25.62 3.08
N ARG A 737 -4.22 25.00 1.92
CA ARG A 737 -3.67 25.70 0.75
C ARG A 737 -4.61 26.81 0.26
N SER A 738 -5.90 26.52 0.13
CA SER A 738 -6.92 27.52 -0.24
C SER A 738 -6.98 28.66 0.79
N LEU A 739 -6.93 28.34 2.09
CA LEU A 739 -6.92 29.34 3.17
C LEU A 739 -5.77 30.33 3.02
N VAL A 740 -4.55 29.82 2.81
CA VAL A 740 -3.35 30.67 2.63
C VAL A 740 -3.48 31.55 1.39
N GLN A 741 -4.05 31.04 0.29
CA GLN A 741 -4.28 31.86 -0.90
C GLN A 741 -5.27 33.00 -0.64
N SER A 742 -6.34 32.76 0.12
CA SER A 742 -7.30 33.81 0.50
C SER A 742 -6.64 34.93 1.32
N PHE A 743 -5.78 34.57 2.29
CA PHE A 743 -5.05 35.55 3.09
C PHE A 743 -3.92 36.25 2.31
N ARG A 744 -3.28 35.59 1.36
CA ARG A 744 -2.32 36.22 0.44
C ARG A 744 -3.01 37.30 -0.40
N GLY A 745 -4.21 37.01 -0.90
CA GLY A 745 -5.05 37.99 -1.59
C GLY A 745 -5.47 39.16 -0.68
N LEU A 746 -5.73 38.91 0.61
CA LEU A 746 -5.99 39.96 1.59
C LEU A 746 -4.76 40.85 1.81
N ALA A 747 -3.58 40.27 2.02
CA ALA A 747 -2.33 41.02 2.18
C ALA A 747 -2.06 41.95 0.99
N GLN A 748 -2.30 41.46 -0.23
CA GLN A 748 -2.17 42.29 -1.44
C GLN A 748 -3.13 43.49 -1.42
N ARG A 749 -4.41 43.28 -1.08
CA ARG A 749 -5.40 44.38 -1.00
C ARG A 749 -5.05 45.39 0.11
N LEU A 750 -4.57 44.93 1.26
CA LEU A 750 -4.13 45.81 2.35
C LEU A 750 -2.94 46.68 1.91
N GLN A 751 -1.99 46.10 1.18
CA GLN A 751 -0.86 46.83 0.59
C GLN A 751 -1.34 47.90 -0.39
N GLU A 752 -2.28 47.58 -1.26
CA GLU A 752 -2.89 48.51 -2.23
C GLU A 752 -3.66 49.66 -1.53
N GLN A 753 -4.23 49.39 -0.35
CA GLN A 753 -4.91 50.37 0.50
C GLN A 753 -3.96 51.21 1.36
N GLY A 754 -2.65 50.97 1.29
CA GLY A 754 -1.63 51.71 2.05
C GLY A 754 -1.37 51.19 3.47
N LEU A 755 -2.02 50.10 3.89
CA LEU A 755 -1.83 49.42 5.18
C LEU A 755 -0.63 48.46 5.11
N LYS A 756 0.56 49.04 4.92
CA LYS A 756 1.79 48.28 4.63
C LYS A 756 2.23 47.38 5.78
N GLN A 757 2.05 47.80 7.02
CA GLN A 757 2.50 47.04 8.18
C GLN A 757 1.62 45.80 8.39
N GLU A 758 0.31 45.96 8.31
CA GLU A 758 -0.66 44.87 8.41
C GLU A 758 -0.51 43.90 7.24
N ALA A 759 -0.31 44.43 6.01
CA ALA A 759 -0.03 43.61 4.83
C ALA A 759 1.24 42.76 5.02
N GLU A 760 2.31 43.33 5.58
CA GLU A 760 3.54 42.61 5.85
C GLU A 760 3.33 41.48 6.85
N ILE A 761 2.66 41.74 7.97
CA ILE A 761 2.39 40.74 9.01
C ILE A 761 1.55 39.58 8.45
N ILE A 762 0.50 39.86 7.67
CA ILE A 762 -0.30 38.80 7.02
C ILE A 762 0.51 38.05 5.95
N ARG A 763 1.43 38.73 5.26
CA ARG A 763 2.33 38.08 4.29
C ARG A 763 3.27 37.10 4.97
N ILE A 764 3.90 37.49 6.08
CA ILE A 764 4.77 36.60 6.87
C ILE A 764 3.98 35.37 7.34
N MET A 765 2.72 35.54 7.77
CA MET A 765 1.85 34.42 8.16
C MET A 765 1.61 33.43 7.02
N CYS A 766 1.47 33.94 5.78
CA CYS A 766 1.28 33.12 4.60
C CYS A 766 2.57 32.41 4.17
N ASP A 767 3.70 33.11 4.22
CA ASP A 767 5.02 32.59 3.80
C ASP A 767 5.60 31.62 4.82
N SER A 768 5.18 31.71 6.09
CA SER A 768 5.56 30.80 7.16
C SER A 768 4.69 29.53 7.22
N TYR A 769 3.55 29.50 6.50
CA TYR A 769 2.57 28.43 6.60
C TYR A 769 3.08 27.11 5.98
N GLY A 770 2.96 26.00 6.72
CA GLY A 770 3.47 24.68 6.34
C GLY A 770 4.97 24.47 6.64
N LEU A 771 5.70 25.51 7.06
CA LEU A 771 7.12 25.40 7.39
C LEU A 771 7.33 24.93 8.84
N SER A 772 8.33 24.10 9.04
CA SER A 772 8.86 23.72 10.35
C SER A 772 10.33 23.37 10.26
N GLN A 773 11.01 23.45 11.40
CA GLN A 773 12.40 23.06 11.52
C GLN A 773 12.67 22.48 12.90
N VAL A 774 13.46 21.41 12.96
CA VAL A 774 14.12 20.99 14.20
C VAL A 774 15.42 21.77 14.32
N LEU A 775 15.59 22.45 15.45
CA LEU A 775 16.74 23.29 15.80
C LEU A 775 17.85 22.45 16.45
N ASP A 776 19.00 23.07 16.68
CA ASP A 776 20.24 22.37 17.09
C ASP A 776 20.15 21.69 18.48
N ASP A 777 19.22 22.13 19.33
CA ASP A 777 18.95 21.54 20.66
C ASP A 777 17.83 20.48 20.63
N GLY A 778 17.29 20.14 19.46
CA GLY A 778 16.17 19.22 19.29
C GLY A 778 14.80 19.87 19.39
N THR A 779 14.71 21.19 19.62
CA THR A 779 13.43 21.90 19.63
C THR A 779 12.80 21.87 18.23
N PHE A 780 11.61 21.28 18.13
CA PHE A 780 10.78 21.36 16.94
C PHE A 780 9.99 22.68 16.93
N LEU A 781 10.20 23.51 15.91
CA LEU A 781 9.52 24.79 15.75
C LEU A 781 8.69 24.82 14.46
N PRO A 782 7.36 24.65 14.55
CA PRO A 782 6.46 24.90 13.43
C PRO A 782 6.16 26.40 13.30
N LEU A 783 5.99 26.88 12.06
CA LEU A 783 5.73 28.28 11.75
C LEU A 783 4.32 28.52 11.18
N SER A 784 3.40 27.55 11.22
CA SER A 784 2.01 27.83 10.84
C SER A 784 1.26 28.49 12.01
N ALA A 785 0.67 29.66 11.77
CA ALA A 785 -0.18 30.33 12.77
C ALA A 785 -1.35 29.43 13.23
N TRP A 786 -1.85 28.56 12.35
CA TRP A 786 -2.88 27.56 12.69
C TRP A 786 -2.42 26.58 13.77
N SER A 787 -1.18 26.08 13.68
CA SER A 787 -0.60 25.11 14.63
C SER A 787 -0.46 25.76 16.01
N TRP A 788 0.07 26.98 16.08
CA TRP A 788 0.19 27.75 17.32
C TRP A 788 -1.14 28.07 17.99
N ALA A 789 -2.09 28.61 17.22
CA ALA A 789 -3.40 29.00 17.72
C ALA A 789 -4.23 27.78 18.16
N SER A 790 -4.15 26.67 17.41
CA SER A 790 -4.83 25.42 17.76
C SER A 790 -4.24 24.74 18.99
N TYR A 791 -2.91 24.72 19.12
CA TYR A 791 -2.23 24.17 20.28
C TYR A 791 -2.59 24.93 21.57
N ASN A 792 -2.54 26.27 21.54
CA ASN A 792 -2.90 27.12 22.68
C ASN A 792 -4.39 27.00 23.04
N TYR A 793 -5.28 26.94 22.03
CA TYR A 793 -6.72 26.79 22.28
C TYR A 793 -7.06 25.48 23.00
N LYS A 794 -6.28 24.41 22.77
CA LYS A 794 -6.41 23.11 23.46
C LYS A 794 -5.73 23.07 24.84
N GLY A 795 -5.20 24.20 25.32
CA GLY A 795 -4.52 24.32 26.60
C GLY A 795 -3.00 24.12 26.57
N GLY A 796 -2.42 23.88 25.39
CA GLY A 796 -0.96 23.80 25.22
C GLY A 796 -0.26 25.11 25.57
N GLN A 797 0.96 25.03 26.09
CA GLN A 797 1.79 26.17 26.47
C GLN A 797 3.13 26.14 25.73
N GLY A 798 3.65 27.29 25.33
CA GLY A 798 4.91 27.37 24.60
C GLY A 798 4.79 26.96 23.12
N VAL A 799 5.84 26.30 22.61
CA VAL A 799 5.96 25.89 21.20
C VAL A 799 5.10 24.65 20.94
N PRO A 800 4.35 24.58 19.82
CA PRO A 800 3.57 23.39 19.48
C PRO A 800 4.43 22.14 19.31
N THR A 801 3.94 21.00 19.81
CA THR A 801 4.63 19.70 19.71
C THR A 801 4.49 19.08 18.31
N PRO A 802 5.40 18.19 17.86
CA PRO A 802 5.28 17.48 16.57
C PRO A 802 3.91 16.81 16.35
N LEU A 803 3.36 16.17 17.38
CA LEU A 803 2.03 15.52 17.34
C LEU A 803 0.86 16.48 17.05
N SER A 804 1.09 17.79 17.18
CA SER A 804 0.09 18.83 16.89
C SER A 804 0.27 19.50 15.52
N SER A 805 1.30 19.10 14.76
CA SER A 805 1.76 19.73 13.52
C SER A 805 1.28 19.04 12.24
N HIS A 806 -0.01 18.72 12.19
CA HIS A 806 -0.64 18.11 11.02
C HIS A 806 -0.60 19.00 9.78
N VAL A 807 -0.51 20.33 9.94
CA VAL A 807 -0.40 21.25 8.80
C VAL A 807 0.93 21.06 8.11
N GLU A 808 2.03 21.12 8.87
CA GLU A 808 3.38 20.98 8.34
C GLU A 808 3.61 19.60 7.71
N GLU A 809 3.13 18.55 8.37
CA GLU A 809 3.15 17.18 7.87
C GLU A 809 2.45 17.06 6.51
N LYS A 810 1.15 17.40 6.43
CA LYS A 810 0.36 17.23 5.22
C LYS A 810 0.86 18.10 4.08
N TRP A 811 1.36 19.30 4.39
CA TRP A 811 1.89 20.21 3.40
C TRP A 811 3.14 19.65 2.74
N PHE A 812 4.08 19.17 3.54
CA PHE A 812 5.31 18.56 3.05
C PHE A 812 5.04 17.25 2.29
N ASN A 813 4.16 16.40 2.81
CA ASN A 813 3.84 15.11 2.17
C ASN A 813 3.22 15.32 0.79
N GLN A 814 2.29 16.27 0.65
CA GLN A 814 1.72 16.57 -0.65
C GLN A 814 2.78 17.12 -1.62
N ASP A 815 3.65 18.04 -1.18
CA ASP A 815 4.75 18.51 -2.03
C ASP A 815 5.69 17.38 -2.44
N LEU A 816 6.01 16.45 -1.53
CA LEU A 816 6.85 15.29 -1.82
C LEU A 816 6.21 14.40 -2.90
N LEU A 817 4.91 14.14 -2.80
CA LEU A 817 4.17 13.40 -3.81
C LEU A 817 4.20 14.12 -5.16
N GLU A 818 3.94 15.44 -5.18
CA GLU A 818 3.98 16.26 -6.40
C GLU A 818 5.36 16.25 -7.06
N GLU A 819 6.45 16.38 -6.29
CA GLU A 819 7.81 16.33 -6.83
C GLU A 819 8.18 14.93 -7.38
N ILE A 820 7.77 13.85 -6.70
CA ILE A 820 7.93 12.49 -7.24
C ILE A 820 7.16 12.35 -8.57
N TYR A 821 5.91 12.82 -8.62
CA TYR A 821 5.07 12.75 -9.82
C TYR A 821 5.70 13.51 -11.00
N LYS A 822 6.24 14.71 -10.75
CA LYS A 822 6.98 15.51 -11.74
C LYS A 822 8.24 14.79 -12.24
N GLU A 823 9.04 14.20 -11.34
CA GLU A 823 10.27 13.48 -11.70
C GLU A 823 9.98 12.31 -12.65
N LEU A 824 8.85 11.63 -12.41
CA LEU A 824 8.35 10.56 -13.27
C LEU A 824 7.78 11.05 -14.61
N GLY A 825 7.60 12.36 -14.78
CA GLY A 825 7.11 13.00 -15.99
C GLY A 825 5.59 13.03 -16.11
N TYR A 826 4.86 12.94 -15.00
CA TYR A 826 3.41 13.04 -14.98
C TYR A 826 2.91 14.45 -14.73
N ASP A 827 1.66 14.69 -15.11
CA ASP A 827 0.94 15.91 -14.78
C ASP A 827 0.38 15.83 -13.35
N ILE A 828 0.62 16.88 -12.56
CA ILE A 828 0.20 17.01 -11.16
C ILE A 828 -1.33 16.99 -11.05
N SER A 829 -2.04 17.46 -12.08
CA SER A 829 -3.51 17.42 -12.11
C SER A 829 -4.08 16.00 -11.97
N GLY A 830 -3.28 14.98 -12.32
CA GLY A 830 -3.60 13.57 -12.10
C GLY A 830 -3.73 13.19 -10.62
N ILE A 831 -3.00 13.86 -9.72
CA ILE A 831 -3.13 13.64 -8.27
C ILE A 831 -4.51 14.11 -7.80
N GLU A 832 -4.92 15.32 -8.18
CA GLU A 832 -6.23 15.86 -7.81
C GLU A 832 -7.35 14.97 -8.34
N SER A 833 -7.28 14.58 -9.62
CA SER A 833 -8.26 13.69 -10.25
C SER A 833 -8.34 12.34 -9.53
N GLY A 834 -7.20 11.74 -9.20
CA GLY A 834 -7.12 10.48 -8.46
C GLY A 834 -7.71 10.58 -7.05
N VAL A 835 -7.44 11.69 -6.34
CA VAL A 835 -8.01 11.95 -5.00
C VAL A 835 -9.53 12.10 -5.06
N GLN A 836 -10.03 12.91 -6.01
CA GLN A 836 -11.48 13.10 -6.19
C GLN A 836 -12.18 11.77 -6.50
N GLN A 837 -11.58 10.95 -7.36
CA GLN A 837 -12.06 9.63 -7.70
C GLN A 837 -12.11 8.69 -6.48
N LEU A 838 -10.99 8.56 -5.74
CA LEU A 838 -10.92 7.70 -4.56
C LEU A 838 -11.91 8.12 -3.48
N ILE A 839 -12.11 9.42 -3.27
CA ILE A 839 -13.14 9.92 -2.35
C ILE A 839 -14.54 9.54 -2.84
N GLY A 840 -14.82 9.71 -4.14
CA GLY A 840 -16.11 9.34 -4.72
C GLY A 840 -16.42 7.84 -4.59
N GLU A 841 -15.41 6.98 -4.66
CA GLU A 841 -15.51 5.52 -4.50
C GLU A 841 -15.59 5.06 -3.03
N GLY A 842 -15.51 5.97 -2.04
CA GLY A 842 -15.47 5.59 -0.62
C GLY A 842 -14.11 5.05 -0.17
N ARG A 843 -13.08 5.19 -1.01
CA ARG A 843 -11.72 4.69 -0.85
C ARG A 843 -10.74 5.77 -0.42
N ALA A 844 -11.18 6.79 0.32
CA ALA A 844 -10.31 7.92 0.67
C ALA A 844 -9.15 7.56 1.63
N SER A 845 -9.19 6.38 2.24
CA SER A 845 -8.09 5.80 3.03
C SER A 845 -6.92 5.30 2.18
N GLU A 846 -7.16 5.02 0.89
CA GLU A 846 -6.15 4.44 0.01
C GLU A 846 -4.96 5.37 -0.15
N ASN A 847 -3.77 4.76 -0.16
CA ASN A 847 -2.54 5.46 -0.44
C ASN A 847 -2.52 5.86 -1.93
N VAL A 848 -2.51 7.17 -2.17
CA VAL A 848 -2.50 7.75 -3.52
C VAL A 848 -1.22 7.33 -4.26
N LEU A 849 -0.11 7.14 -3.55
CA LEU A 849 1.14 6.67 -4.13
C LEU A 849 0.99 5.25 -4.71
N ASP A 850 0.36 4.35 -3.97
CA ASP A 850 0.19 2.95 -4.39
C ASP A 850 -0.77 2.86 -5.59
N THR A 851 -1.84 3.66 -5.55
CA THR A 851 -2.88 3.67 -6.59
C THR A 851 -2.38 4.31 -7.88
N LEU A 852 -1.66 5.44 -7.80
CA LEU A 852 -1.19 6.16 -8.98
C LEU A 852 0.10 5.56 -9.57
N LEU A 853 0.99 5.05 -8.72
CA LEU A 853 2.33 4.61 -9.13
C LEU A 853 2.50 3.08 -9.09
N GLY A 854 1.51 2.31 -8.61
CA GLY A 854 1.58 0.85 -8.54
C GLY A 854 2.63 0.31 -7.57
N ILE A 855 3.12 1.17 -6.67
CA ILE A 855 4.17 0.82 -5.71
C ILE A 855 3.48 0.15 -4.53
N LYS A 856 3.92 -1.04 -4.17
CA LYS A 856 3.54 -1.67 -2.92
C LYS A 856 4.82 -2.04 -2.19
N PRO A 857 5.37 -1.18 -1.31
CA PRO A 857 6.46 -1.57 -0.44
C PRO A 857 5.88 -2.50 0.64
N LYS A 858 5.57 -3.75 0.26
CA LYS A 858 4.84 -4.71 1.10
C LYS A 858 5.65 -5.24 2.29
N ASP A 859 6.97 -5.07 2.29
CA ASP A 859 7.87 -5.86 3.14
C ASP A 859 8.73 -5.06 4.14
N VAL A 860 8.56 -3.72 4.25
CA VAL A 860 9.33 -2.91 5.21
C VAL A 860 8.42 -2.41 6.32
N SER A 861 8.47 -3.10 7.46
CA SER A 861 7.82 -2.64 8.69
C SER A 861 8.63 -1.52 9.33
N VAL A 862 7.96 -0.45 9.75
CA VAL A 862 8.58 0.66 10.48
C VAL A 862 7.95 0.74 11.84
N VAL A 863 8.80 0.67 12.86
CA VAL A 863 8.35 0.81 14.24
C VAL A 863 8.18 2.29 14.49
N ALA A 864 6.94 2.76 14.57
CA ALA A 864 6.64 4.14 14.93
C ALA A 864 7.16 4.40 16.35
N GLN A 865 8.17 5.26 16.47
CA GLN A 865 8.68 5.68 17.76
C GLN A 865 7.86 6.87 18.26
N GLU A 866 7.50 6.89 19.54
CA GLU A 866 6.87 8.06 20.12
C GLU A 866 7.85 9.24 20.10
N ALA A 867 7.39 10.40 19.64
CA ALA A 867 8.16 11.65 19.68
C ALA A 867 8.25 12.15 21.13
N ILE A 868 9.18 11.58 21.89
CA ILE A 868 9.45 11.96 23.29
C ILE A 868 10.54 13.03 23.29
N ALA A 869 10.30 14.14 24.00
CA ALA A 869 11.34 15.10 24.32
C ALA A 869 12.25 14.48 25.39
N TYR A 870 13.36 13.88 24.96
CA TYR A 870 14.33 13.24 25.84
C TYR A 870 15.18 14.28 26.57
N SER A 871 15.46 14.04 27.86
CA SER A 871 16.48 14.82 28.59
C SER A 871 17.88 14.55 28.04
N PRO A 872 18.78 15.57 28.00
CA PRO A 872 20.17 15.39 27.57
C PRO A 872 20.95 14.37 28.41
N ALA A 873 21.81 13.60 27.75
CA ALA A 873 22.81 12.75 28.40
C ALA A 873 24.07 13.57 28.73
N GLN A 874 24.83 13.17 29.73
CA GLN A 874 26.13 13.78 30.02
C GLN A 874 27.19 13.36 28.99
N GLN A 875 28.27 14.14 28.89
CA GLN A 875 29.38 13.89 27.96
C GLN A 875 30.28 12.76 28.46
N LEU A 876 30.86 12.01 27.54
CA LEU A 876 31.94 11.08 27.83
C LEU A 876 33.21 11.84 28.23
N HIS A 877 33.90 11.36 29.26
CA HIS A 877 35.16 11.90 29.75
C HIS A 877 36.34 11.27 29.01
N ARG A 878 37.04 12.04 28.19
CA ARG A 878 38.24 11.58 27.48
C ARG A 878 39.36 11.24 28.46
N TYR A 879 40.02 10.11 28.24
CA TYR A 879 41.23 9.78 28.98
C TYR A 879 42.37 10.73 28.60
N SER A 880 43.08 11.29 29.59
CA SER A 880 44.15 12.25 29.36
C SER A 880 45.37 11.67 28.62
N GLY A 881 45.49 10.34 28.56
CA GLY A 881 46.54 9.65 27.81
C GLY A 881 46.17 9.33 26.35
N ASN A 882 45.05 9.83 25.83
CA ASN A 882 44.69 9.65 24.42
C ASN A 882 45.67 10.39 23.47
N PRO A 883 45.88 9.88 22.25
CA PRO A 883 45.39 8.59 21.74
C PRO A 883 46.14 7.41 22.36
N ILE A 884 45.43 6.31 22.64
CA ILE A 884 46.01 5.09 23.22
C ILE A 884 46.61 4.15 22.16
N LEU A 885 46.17 4.26 20.91
CA LEU A 885 46.80 3.61 19.76
C LEU A 885 47.00 4.61 18.63
N SER A 886 48.20 4.55 18.06
CA SER A 886 48.60 5.25 16.84
C SER A 886 49.19 4.26 15.83
N PRO A 887 49.21 4.59 14.53
CA PRO A 887 49.86 3.79 13.49
C PRO A 887 51.36 3.57 13.80
N ILE A 888 51.84 2.34 13.61
CA ILE A 888 53.26 1.99 13.75
C ILE A 888 53.89 1.96 12.36
N LYS A 889 54.85 2.84 12.08
CA LYS A 889 55.37 3.06 10.72
C LYS A 889 56.09 1.83 10.16
N GLU A 890 56.66 1.01 11.03
CA GLU A 890 57.40 -0.20 10.70
C GLU A 890 56.49 -1.38 10.32
N HIS A 891 55.21 -1.35 10.72
CA HIS A 891 54.26 -2.43 10.43
C HIS A 891 53.48 -2.14 9.14
N TYR A 892 53.86 -2.78 8.04
CA TYR A 892 53.33 -2.48 6.69
C TYR A 892 51.79 -2.52 6.58
N TRP A 893 51.12 -3.29 7.44
CA TRP A 893 49.68 -3.54 7.43
C TRP A 893 48.86 -2.54 8.28
N GLU A 894 49.51 -1.74 9.13
CA GLU A 894 48.87 -0.76 10.02
C GLU A 894 49.57 0.62 10.07
N ASN A 895 50.56 0.83 9.21
CA ASN A 895 51.40 2.03 9.23
C ASN A 895 50.72 3.33 8.79
N LYS A 896 49.55 3.24 8.16
CA LYS A 896 48.75 4.41 7.79
C LYS A 896 47.74 4.76 8.87
N TYR A 897 46.86 3.84 9.22
CA TYR A 897 45.71 4.13 10.07
C TYR A 897 45.39 2.97 11.02
N VAL A 898 44.99 3.31 12.25
CA VAL A 898 44.40 2.39 13.23
C VAL A 898 43.13 3.02 13.78
N LEU A 899 42.00 2.34 13.59
CA LEU A 899 40.68 2.93 13.80
C LEU A 899 39.65 1.88 14.20
N ASN A 900 38.45 2.34 14.57
CA ASN A 900 37.21 1.57 14.70
C ASN A 900 37.38 0.19 15.34
N ALA A 901 37.49 0.15 16.67
CA ALA A 901 37.82 -1.06 17.39
C ALA A 901 36.63 -1.69 18.12
N ALA A 902 36.46 -3.00 17.94
CA ALA A 902 35.68 -3.82 18.86
C ALA A 902 36.43 -3.95 20.18
N CYS A 903 35.71 -4.24 21.26
CA CYS A 903 36.36 -4.64 22.50
C CYS A 903 35.57 -5.71 23.28
N LEU A 904 36.30 -6.53 24.02
CA LEU A 904 35.78 -7.54 24.94
C LEU A 904 36.55 -7.48 26.25
N ARG A 905 35.86 -7.68 27.38
CA ARG A 905 36.51 -7.93 28.65
C ARG A 905 36.50 -9.43 28.93
N LEU A 906 37.67 -10.02 29.07
CA LEU A 906 37.84 -11.45 29.39
C LEU A 906 38.94 -11.57 30.46
N GLN A 907 38.67 -12.33 31.52
CA GLN A 907 39.64 -12.59 32.60
C GLN A 907 40.29 -11.31 33.17
N GLY A 908 39.47 -10.28 33.41
CA GLY A 908 39.93 -8.98 33.93
C GLY A 908 40.65 -8.05 32.93
N LEU A 909 41.00 -8.49 31.72
CA LEU A 909 41.68 -7.69 30.70
C LEU A 909 40.73 -7.25 29.58
N VAL A 910 41.05 -6.14 28.92
CA VAL A 910 40.32 -5.66 27.74
C VAL A 910 41.09 -6.02 26.47
N TYR A 911 40.42 -6.73 25.57
CA TYR A 911 40.93 -7.09 24.25
C TYR A 911 40.33 -6.15 23.23
N ILE A 912 41.18 -5.36 22.56
CA ILE A 912 40.80 -4.33 21.59
C ILE A 912 41.11 -4.87 20.19
N LEU A 913 40.08 -5.22 19.44
CA LEU A 913 40.17 -5.70 18.07
C LEU A 913 40.00 -4.51 17.12
N TYR A 914 41.09 -3.92 16.66
CA TYR A 914 41.06 -2.67 15.90
C TYR A 914 41.17 -2.90 14.39
N ARG A 915 40.47 -2.08 13.60
CA ARG A 915 40.72 -2.01 12.16
C ARG A 915 42.06 -1.30 11.92
N ALA A 916 42.87 -1.88 11.05
CA ALA A 916 44.13 -1.33 10.62
C ALA A 916 44.19 -1.25 9.11
N TYR A 917 44.88 -0.24 8.60
CA TYR A 917 45.07 -0.03 7.17
C TYR A 917 46.52 0.33 6.87
N GLY A 918 47.08 -0.34 5.87
CA GLY A 918 48.50 -0.30 5.54
C GLY A 918 48.82 0.29 4.17
N ASP A 919 50.09 0.19 3.79
CA ASP A 919 50.57 0.65 2.49
C ASP A 919 49.95 -0.10 1.30
N ASP A 920 49.57 -1.35 1.53
CA ASP A 920 48.93 -2.23 0.56
C ASP A 920 47.45 -1.93 0.31
N GLN A 921 46.89 -0.94 1.01
CA GLN A 921 45.51 -0.48 0.84
C GLN A 921 44.46 -1.54 1.17
N VAL A 922 44.73 -2.37 2.18
CA VAL A 922 43.82 -3.43 2.64
C VAL A 922 43.53 -3.27 4.13
N SER A 923 42.24 -3.23 4.51
CA SER A 923 41.83 -3.22 5.91
C SER A 923 41.94 -4.61 6.55
N ARG A 924 42.51 -4.69 7.76
CA ARG A 924 42.67 -5.92 8.55
C ARG A 924 42.30 -5.68 10.00
N ILE A 925 42.14 -6.74 10.79
CA ILE A 925 41.90 -6.64 12.23
C ILE A 925 43.17 -6.98 13.00
N GLY A 926 43.67 -6.00 13.76
CA GLY A 926 44.74 -6.15 14.74
C GLY A 926 44.20 -6.44 16.14
N LEU A 927 45.09 -6.78 17.07
CA LEU A 927 44.74 -6.99 18.47
C LEU A 927 45.70 -6.28 19.41
N ALA A 928 45.13 -5.49 20.32
CA ALA A 928 45.82 -4.94 21.47
C ALA A 928 45.14 -5.42 22.76
N VAL A 929 45.90 -5.57 23.84
CA VAL A 929 45.41 -5.93 25.17
C VAL A 929 45.67 -4.75 26.09
N SER A 930 44.68 -4.42 26.91
CA SER A 930 44.70 -3.28 27.81
C SER A 930 44.23 -3.66 29.21
N ASP A 931 44.72 -2.93 30.22
CA ASP A 931 44.17 -2.93 31.58
C ASP A 931 42.86 -2.11 31.69
N GLY A 932 42.43 -1.48 30.59
CA GLY A 932 41.32 -0.53 30.51
C GLY A 932 41.75 0.79 29.88
N TYR A 933 42.96 1.28 30.22
CA TYR A 933 43.45 2.57 29.74
C TYR A 933 44.80 2.47 29.04
N LYS A 934 45.72 1.66 29.57
CA LYS A 934 47.06 1.49 28.99
C LYS A 934 47.11 0.21 28.17
N ILE A 935 47.80 0.27 27.03
CA ILE A 935 48.09 -0.91 26.22
C ILE A 935 49.24 -1.67 26.88
N ILE A 936 48.99 -2.93 27.26
CA ILE A 936 49.98 -3.82 27.87
C ILE A 936 50.61 -4.77 26.85
N GLU A 937 49.91 -5.06 25.76
CA GLU A 937 50.37 -5.94 24.69
C GLU A 937 49.74 -5.53 23.35
N ARG A 938 50.47 -5.63 22.24
CA ARG A 938 49.95 -5.40 20.88
C ARG A 938 50.57 -6.45 19.95
N MET A 939 49.73 -7.13 19.17
CA MET A 939 50.20 -8.17 18.26
C MET A 939 50.98 -7.55 17.09
N PRO A 940 52.10 -8.15 16.66
CA PRO A 940 52.91 -7.63 15.55
C PRO A 940 52.27 -7.89 14.18
N GLU A 941 51.38 -8.87 14.10
CA GLU A 941 50.69 -9.30 12.88
C GLU A 941 49.17 -9.22 13.09
N PRO A 942 48.39 -9.06 12.00
CA PRO A 942 46.93 -9.02 12.09
C PRO A 942 46.37 -10.37 12.56
N ILE A 943 45.35 -10.33 13.41
CA ILE A 943 44.66 -11.53 13.90
C ILE A 943 43.54 -12.01 12.97
N PHE A 944 43.12 -11.17 12.03
CA PHE A 944 42.14 -11.51 11.00
C PHE A 944 42.40 -10.67 9.74
N ALA A 945 42.53 -11.33 8.60
CA ALA A 945 42.82 -10.70 7.31
C ALA A 945 41.92 -11.30 6.21
N PRO A 946 41.71 -10.59 5.09
CA PRO A 946 40.90 -11.09 3.98
C PRO A 946 41.26 -12.50 3.51
N ALA A 947 40.24 -13.35 3.31
CA ALA A 947 40.42 -14.70 2.75
C ALA A 947 39.43 -15.04 1.63
N THR A 948 38.48 -14.15 1.33
CA THR A 948 37.48 -14.35 0.27
C THR A 948 37.51 -13.18 -0.71
N GLU A 949 36.99 -13.37 -1.92
CA GLU A 949 36.88 -12.31 -2.93
C GLU A 949 36.06 -11.10 -2.42
N LYS A 950 35.01 -11.39 -1.64
CA LYS A 950 34.13 -10.38 -1.02
C LYS A 950 34.81 -9.55 0.08
N GLU A 951 36.00 -9.96 0.52
CA GLU A 951 36.82 -9.26 1.51
C GLU A 951 38.09 -8.65 0.87
N SER A 952 38.25 -8.70 -0.46
CA SER A 952 39.52 -8.42 -1.15
C SER A 952 40.11 -7.03 -0.89
N ARG A 953 39.30 -6.05 -0.47
CA ARG A 953 39.73 -4.71 -0.04
C ARG A 953 39.72 -4.52 1.47
N GLY A 954 39.15 -5.45 2.23
CA GLY A 954 39.39 -5.53 3.66
C GLY A 954 38.26 -6.16 4.48
N CYS A 955 38.62 -6.42 5.74
CA CYS A 955 37.69 -6.71 6.82
C CYS A 955 37.66 -5.48 7.74
N GLU A 956 36.50 -4.85 7.86
CA GLU A 956 36.38 -3.51 8.46
C GLU A 956 35.45 -3.50 9.67
N ASP A 957 35.75 -2.58 10.59
CA ASP A 957 34.92 -2.16 11.71
C ASP A 957 34.28 -3.33 12.48
N PRO A 958 35.08 -4.18 13.15
CA PRO A 958 34.59 -5.39 13.83
C PRO A 958 33.75 -5.02 15.05
N ARG A 959 32.69 -5.79 15.32
CA ARG A 959 31.90 -5.77 16.55
C ARG A 959 31.80 -7.18 17.10
N THR A 960 32.03 -7.35 18.40
CA THR A 960 32.18 -8.68 19.00
C THR A 960 31.27 -8.91 20.20
N VAL A 961 30.71 -10.11 20.30
CA VAL A 961 29.97 -10.61 21.47
C VAL A 961 30.37 -12.03 21.79
N VAL A 962 30.15 -12.47 23.04
CA VAL A 962 30.35 -13.86 23.45
C VAL A 962 29.00 -14.55 23.55
N ILE A 963 28.83 -15.68 22.86
CA ILE A 963 27.64 -16.52 22.89
C ILE A 963 28.11 -17.97 23.03
N ASP A 964 27.61 -18.69 24.03
CA ASP A 964 27.90 -20.12 24.24
C ASP A 964 29.41 -20.49 24.18
N ASP A 965 30.27 -19.69 24.84
CA ASP A 965 31.75 -19.84 24.87
C ASP A 965 32.47 -19.62 23.51
N GLU A 966 31.78 -19.04 22.53
CA GLU A 966 32.38 -18.55 21.28
C GLU A 966 32.29 -17.02 21.20
N ILE A 967 33.38 -16.40 20.74
CA ILE A 967 33.41 -15.02 20.31
C ILE A 967 32.87 -14.96 18.89
N TYR A 968 31.73 -14.30 18.71
CA TYR A 968 31.18 -13.96 17.41
C TYR A 968 31.60 -12.54 17.03
N MET A 969 32.09 -12.37 15.81
CA MET A 969 32.49 -11.10 15.23
C MET A 969 31.64 -10.80 13.99
N MET A 970 30.87 -9.72 14.06
CA MET A 970 30.24 -9.08 12.92
C MET A 970 31.21 -8.05 12.34
N TYR A 971 31.43 -8.06 11.03
CA TYR A 971 32.35 -7.13 10.36
C TYR A 971 31.87 -6.79 8.96
N THR A 972 32.37 -5.68 8.41
CA THR A 972 32.14 -5.32 7.02
C THR A 972 33.17 -5.98 6.12
N ALA A 973 32.71 -6.84 5.21
CA ALA A 973 33.51 -7.37 4.10
C ALA A 973 33.39 -6.40 2.91
N TYR A 974 34.52 -5.87 2.46
CA TYR A 974 34.58 -4.93 1.35
C TYR A 974 35.43 -5.49 0.20
N ASP A 975 34.88 -5.48 -1.01
CA ASP A 975 35.55 -5.96 -2.23
C ASP A 975 36.01 -4.83 -3.18
N GLY A 976 35.80 -3.57 -2.79
CA GLY A 976 36.07 -2.41 -3.63
C GLY A 976 34.84 -1.88 -4.37
N VAL A 977 33.79 -2.70 -4.50
CA VAL A 977 32.55 -2.36 -5.19
C VAL A 977 31.40 -2.23 -4.20
N ILE A 978 31.22 -3.20 -3.30
CA ILE A 978 30.12 -3.24 -2.33
C ILE A 978 30.65 -3.54 -0.92
N ALA A 979 30.11 -2.84 0.06
CA ALA A 979 30.33 -3.13 1.48
C ALA A 979 29.17 -3.98 2.01
N GLN A 980 29.48 -5.15 2.55
CA GLN A 980 28.48 -6.12 3.04
C GLN A 980 28.83 -6.59 4.44
N ILE A 981 27.82 -7.06 5.18
CA ILE A 981 28.04 -7.64 6.50
C ILE A 981 28.42 -9.11 6.38
N SER A 982 29.46 -9.51 7.11
CA SER A 982 29.90 -10.88 7.28
C SER A 982 30.05 -11.22 8.76
N ALA A 983 30.02 -12.52 9.07
CA ALA A 983 30.20 -13.04 10.41
C ALA A 983 31.35 -14.05 10.49
N ALA A 984 32.07 -14.06 11.60
CA ALA A 984 33.05 -15.09 11.96
C ALA A 984 32.94 -15.47 13.44
N SER A 985 33.37 -16.66 13.83
CA SER A 985 33.49 -17.03 15.25
C SER A 985 34.80 -17.75 15.59
N ILE A 986 35.20 -17.67 16.85
CA ILE A 986 36.33 -18.41 17.43
C ILE A 986 35.98 -18.77 18.88
N LYS A 987 36.42 -19.93 19.36
CA LYS A 987 36.24 -20.28 20.79
C LYS A 987 37.03 -19.32 21.67
N VAL A 988 36.47 -18.96 22.83
CA VAL A 988 37.15 -18.10 23.82
C VAL A 988 38.51 -18.71 24.20
N SER A 989 38.57 -20.02 24.42
CA SER A 989 39.82 -20.72 24.74
C SER A 989 40.90 -20.59 23.66
N ASP A 990 40.52 -20.70 22.39
CA ASP A 990 41.46 -20.59 21.26
C ASP A 990 41.94 -19.16 21.08
N PHE A 991 41.05 -18.17 21.26
CA PHE A 991 41.39 -16.75 21.21
C PHE A 991 42.37 -16.35 22.32
N LEU A 992 42.13 -16.78 23.56
CA LEU A 992 43.02 -16.55 24.69
C LEU A 992 44.38 -17.26 24.52
N ALA A 993 44.39 -18.45 23.91
CA ALA A 993 45.60 -19.19 23.55
C ALA A 993 46.35 -18.62 22.33
N ARG A 994 45.88 -17.52 21.73
CA ARG A 994 46.46 -16.88 20.53
C ARG A 994 46.41 -17.75 19.26
N ASN A 995 45.52 -18.73 19.19
CA ASN A 995 45.31 -19.58 18.02
C ASN A 995 44.40 -18.90 16.98
N PHE A 996 44.81 -17.74 16.48
CA PHE A 996 43.97 -16.92 15.60
C PHE A 996 43.72 -17.55 14.21
N ASP A 997 44.48 -18.57 13.82
CA ASP A 997 44.19 -19.39 12.63
C ASP A 997 42.88 -20.18 12.74
N ARG A 998 42.31 -20.30 13.94
CA ARG A 998 41.05 -21.02 14.23
C ARG A 998 39.77 -20.21 14.00
N TRP A 999 39.86 -18.96 13.54
CA TRP A 999 38.68 -18.19 13.15
C TRP A 999 37.88 -18.92 12.06
N GLN A 1000 36.60 -19.13 12.31
CA GLN A 1000 35.65 -19.73 11.37
C GLN A 1000 34.77 -18.65 10.74
N ARG A 1001 34.94 -18.41 9.44
CA ARG A 1001 34.00 -17.57 8.68
C ARG A 1001 32.65 -18.26 8.58
N LYS A 1002 31.58 -17.59 9.00
CA LYS A 1002 30.21 -18.07 8.89
C LYS A 1002 29.55 -17.65 7.57
N GLY A 1003 30.05 -16.57 6.95
CA GLY A 1003 29.61 -16.09 5.64
C GLY A 1003 28.90 -14.73 5.70
N LEU A 1004 28.44 -14.26 4.54
CA LEU A 1004 27.71 -12.99 4.41
C LEU A 1004 26.33 -13.10 5.06
N ALA A 1005 25.97 -12.10 5.87
CA ALA A 1005 24.67 -12.01 6.51
C ALA A 1005 23.56 -11.62 5.52
N PHE A 1006 23.82 -10.59 4.71
CA PHE A 1006 22.89 -10.08 3.70
C PHE A 1006 23.63 -10.04 2.36
N LYS A 1007 23.44 -11.08 1.54
CA LYS A 1007 24.13 -11.21 0.25
C LYS A 1007 23.66 -10.12 -0.72
N ASP A 1008 24.62 -9.46 -1.36
CA ASP A 1008 24.45 -8.45 -2.40
C ASP A 1008 23.64 -7.22 -1.96
N VAL A 1009 23.61 -6.95 -0.64
CA VAL A 1009 23.00 -5.76 -0.05
C VAL A 1009 24.08 -4.85 0.51
N TRP A 1010 24.09 -3.58 0.09
CA TRP A 1010 24.97 -2.57 0.68
C TRP A 1010 24.56 -2.32 2.13
N ASN A 1011 25.37 -2.80 3.07
CA ASN A 1011 25.00 -2.85 4.48
C ASN A 1011 26.23 -2.81 5.39
N LYS A 1012 26.12 -2.11 6.51
CA LYS A 1012 27.21 -1.88 7.48
C LYS A 1012 26.68 -1.95 8.92
N ASP A 1013 27.57 -1.72 9.87
CA ASP A 1013 27.22 -1.42 11.26
C ASP A 1013 26.42 -2.53 11.95
N ALA A 1014 26.78 -3.78 11.67
CA ALA A 1014 26.11 -4.93 12.26
C ALA A 1014 26.58 -5.22 13.68
N ILE A 1015 25.62 -5.43 14.57
CA ILE A 1015 25.83 -5.93 15.93
C ILE A 1015 24.91 -7.11 16.19
N LEU A 1016 25.40 -8.07 16.97
CA LEU A 1016 24.66 -9.24 17.40
C LEU A 1016 24.37 -9.10 18.90
N PHE A 1017 23.14 -9.38 19.32
CA PHE A 1017 22.81 -9.42 20.75
C PHE A 1017 23.47 -10.65 21.42
N PRO A 1018 24.00 -10.51 22.64
CA PRO A 1018 24.79 -11.57 23.29
C PRO A 1018 23.94 -12.73 23.84
N GLU A 1019 22.62 -12.62 23.82
CA GLU A 1019 21.70 -13.69 24.23
C GLU A 1019 20.45 -13.70 23.36
N LYS A 1020 19.68 -14.80 23.44
CA LYS A 1020 18.39 -14.89 22.77
C LYS A 1020 17.35 -14.04 23.48
N ILE A 1021 16.57 -13.28 22.72
CA ILE A 1021 15.44 -12.50 23.22
C ILE A 1021 14.17 -13.15 22.68
N GLN A 1022 13.28 -13.54 23.59
CA GLN A 1022 12.06 -14.31 23.26
C GLN A 1022 12.34 -15.54 22.38
N GLY A 1023 13.44 -16.24 22.65
CA GLY A 1023 13.85 -17.46 21.92
C GLY A 1023 14.54 -17.22 20.58
N LYS A 1024 14.77 -15.97 20.16
CA LYS A 1024 15.38 -15.61 18.87
C LYS A 1024 16.71 -14.89 19.06
N TYR A 1025 17.64 -15.11 18.14
CA TYR A 1025 18.82 -14.25 17.99
C TYR A 1025 18.41 -12.95 17.30
N VAL A 1026 19.06 -11.85 17.69
CA VAL A 1026 18.71 -10.51 17.22
C VAL A 1026 19.95 -9.83 16.67
N ILE A 1027 19.84 -9.30 15.46
CA ILE A 1027 20.89 -8.53 14.80
C ILE A 1027 20.36 -7.12 14.55
N TYR A 1028 21.11 -6.10 14.98
CA TYR A 1028 20.96 -4.77 14.38
C TYR A 1028 21.97 -4.61 13.25
N HIS A 1029 21.55 -3.92 12.20
CA HIS A 1029 22.38 -3.61 11.03
C HIS A 1029 21.88 -2.33 10.38
N ARG A 1030 22.53 -1.89 9.31
CA ARG A 1030 22.25 -0.58 8.71
C ARG A 1030 22.27 -0.65 7.18
N ILE A 1031 21.07 -0.69 6.61
CA ILE A 1031 20.85 -0.21 5.25
C ILE A 1031 20.73 1.31 5.33
N GLU A 1032 21.64 2.01 4.66
CA GLU A 1032 21.72 3.48 4.73
C GLU A 1032 20.35 4.11 4.39
N PRO A 1033 19.80 4.99 5.26
CA PRO A 1033 20.48 5.69 6.36
C PRO A 1033 20.09 5.21 7.78
N SER A 1034 19.37 4.09 7.91
CA SER A 1034 18.61 3.74 9.13
C SER A 1034 19.14 2.49 9.81
N ILE A 1035 18.89 2.35 11.12
CA ILE A 1035 19.15 1.11 11.86
C ILE A 1035 17.95 0.18 11.73
N TRP A 1036 18.24 -1.06 11.37
CA TRP A 1036 17.30 -2.15 11.18
C TRP A 1036 17.50 -3.22 12.24
N VAL A 1037 16.41 -3.92 12.57
CA VAL A 1037 16.44 -5.15 13.36
C VAL A 1037 16.16 -6.36 12.46
N SER A 1038 16.74 -7.50 12.78
CA SER A 1038 16.48 -8.79 12.14
C SER A 1038 16.53 -9.92 13.14
N TYR A 1039 15.62 -10.87 13.01
CA TYR A 1039 15.47 -11.99 13.94
C TYR A 1039 15.80 -13.32 13.29
N LEU A 1040 16.49 -14.19 14.05
CA LEU A 1040 16.84 -15.53 13.61
C LEU A 1040 16.46 -16.57 14.64
N ASP A 1041 15.91 -17.70 14.19
CA ASP A 1041 15.67 -18.85 15.08
C ASP A 1041 16.98 -19.61 15.39
N LYS A 1042 17.96 -19.53 14.49
CA LYS A 1042 19.32 -20.11 14.60
C LYS A 1042 20.36 -19.12 14.08
N LEU A 1043 21.58 -19.13 14.62
CA LEU A 1043 22.71 -18.34 14.10
C LEU A 1043 23.25 -18.94 12.80
N GLU A 1044 22.49 -18.76 11.72
CA GLU A 1044 22.86 -19.16 10.36
C GLU A 1044 23.01 -17.94 9.47
N PHE A 1045 23.95 -18.02 8.53
CA PHE A 1045 24.27 -16.97 7.57
C PHE A 1045 24.20 -17.57 6.16
N PRO A 1046 23.40 -17.01 5.23
CA PRO A 1046 22.69 -15.72 5.30
C PRO A 1046 21.51 -15.70 6.27
N VAL A 1047 21.20 -14.50 6.76
CA VAL A 1047 20.05 -14.23 7.64
C VAL A 1047 18.73 -14.50 6.87
N PRO A 1048 17.66 -14.99 7.52
CA PRO A 1048 16.33 -15.12 6.90
C PRO A 1048 15.86 -13.80 6.27
N ARG A 1049 15.06 -13.88 5.19
CA ARG A 1049 14.57 -12.71 4.40
C ARG A 1049 13.27 -12.10 4.93
N GLU A 1050 12.77 -12.60 6.04
CA GLU A 1050 11.51 -12.18 6.65
C GLU A 1050 11.80 -11.54 8.01
N ARG A 1051 10.86 -10.71 8.50
CA ARG A 1051 10.91 -10.08 9.83
C ARG A 1051 12.09 -9.12 10.00
N HIS A 1052 12.15 -8.16 9.07
CA HIS A 1052 13.04 -7.02 9.15
C HIS A 1052 12.21 -5.77 9.43
N ALA A 1053 12.67 -4.92 10.34
CA ALA A 1053 12.00 -3.66 10.62
C ALA A 1053 13.02 -2.54 10.77
N ILE A 1054 12.64 -1.34 10.33
CA ILE A 1054 13.37 -0.12 10.66
C ILE A 1054 12.96 0.27 12.08
N ILE A 1055 13.91 0.28 13.01
CA ILE A 1055 13.66 0.67 14.40
C ILE A 1055 13.97 2.14 14.65
N MET A 1056 14.91 2.70 13.90
CA MET A 1056 15.40 4.05 14.09
C MET A 1056 15.95 4.60 12.78
N GLY A 1057 15.52 5.80 12.40
CA GLY A 1057 16.09 6.57 11.30
C GLY A 1057 16.83 7.84 11.74
N PRO A 1058 17.47 8.53 10.78
CA PRO A 1058 18.04 9.86 11.01
C PRO A 1058 16.94 10.83 11.46
N ARG A 1059 17.28 11.75 12.37
CA ARG A 1059 16.33 12.76 12.84
C ARG A 1059 16.22 13.90 11.85
N SER A 1060 15.06 14.55 11.81
CA SER A 1060 14.88 15.69 10.90
C SER A 1060 15.68 16.93 11.31
N GLY A 1061 15.85 17.85 10.37
CA GLY A 1061 16.34 19.20 10.62
C GLY A 1061 17.84 19.31 10.94
N ARG A 1062 18.17 20.13 11.95
CA ARG A 1062 19.57 20.50 12.33
C ARG A 1062 20.20 19.54 13.34
N MET A 1063 19.59 18.38 13.55
CA MET A 1063 20.12 17.39 14.49
C MET A 1063 21.49 16.87 14.03
N TRP A 1064 22.33 16.56 15.01
CA TRP A 1064 23.69 16.05 14.79
C TRP A 1064 23.74 14.68 14.11
N ASP A 1065 22.60 13.98 14.03
CA ASP A 1065 22.41 12.67 13.42
C ASP A 1065 21.33 12.68 12.33
N SER A 1066 21.28 13.77 11.57
CA SER A 1066 20.22 14.05 10.59
C SER A 1066 20.44 13.48 9.19
N LEU A 1067 21.67 13.08 8.84
CA LEU A 1067 22.00 12.52 7.53
C LEU A 1067 21.92 10.99 7.55
N LYS A 1068 22.63 10.37 8.49
CA LYS A 1068 22.64 8.91 8.68
C LYS A 1068 23.07 8.51 10.08
N ILE A 1069 22.65 7.32 10.47
CA ILE A 1069 22.96 6.71 11.76
C ILE A 1069 23.39 5.25 11.56
N GLY A 1070 24.10 4.70 12.55
CA GLY A 1070 24.44 3.28 12.57
C GLY A 1070 24.80 2.80 13.97
N ALA A 1071 24.64 1.50 14.20
CA ALA A 1071 25.01 0.91 15.48
C ALA A 1071 26.53 0.98 15.69
N GLY A 1072 26.94 1.46 16.85
CA GLY A 1072 28.35 1.55 17.22
C GLY A 1072 28.78 0.29 17.97
N THR A 1073 28.51 0.29 19.27
CA THR A 1073 28.93 -0.76 20.21
C THR A 1073 28.01 -1.97 20.17
N GLN A 1074 28.53 -3.11 20.63
CA GLN A 1074 27.68 -4.24 21.02
C GLN A 1074 26.65 -3.83 22.09
N PRO A 1075 25.51 -4.54 22.20
CA PRO A 1075 24.54 -4.30 23.26
C PRO A 1075 25.11 -4.66 24.63
N ILE A 1076 25.07 -3.71 25.58
CA ILE A 1076 25.47 -3.91 26.96
C ILE A 1076 24.21 -4.06 27.81
N LYS A 1077 24.09 -5.17 28.54
CA LYS A 1077 22.92 -5.43 29.37
C LYS A 1077 22.98 -4.58 30.64
N THR A 1078 21.90 -3.88 30.92
CA THR A 1078 21.72 -3.08 32.14
C THR A 1078 20.45 -3.53 32.85
N ARG A 1079 20.25 -3.10 34.10
CA ARG A 1079 18.97 -3.33 34.79
C ARG A 1079 17.76 -2.63 34.15
N TYR A 1080 17.98 -1.66 33.26
CA TYR A 1080 16.94 -0.83 32.63
C TYR A 1080 16.66 -1.19 31.17
N GLY A 1081 17.55 -1.95 30.52
CA GLY A 1081 17.50 -2.17 29.08
C GLY A 1081 18.85 -2.56 28.49
N TRP A 1082 18.88 -2.73 27.17
CA TRP A 1082 20.11 -2.88 26.39
C TRP A 1082 20.65 -1.51 26.00
N LEU A 1083 21.82 -1.15 26.55
CA LEU A 1083 22.51 0.08 26.26
C LEU A 1083 23.42 -0.09 25.04
N MET A 1084 23.37 0.86 24.11
CA MET A 1084 24.29 0.94 22.97
C MET A 1084 24.75 2.37 22.76
N ILE A 1085 26.01 2.54 22.38
CA ILE A 1085 26.51 3.78 21.81
C ILE A 1085 26.38 3.67 20.30
N TYR A 1086 25.68 4.62 19.68
CA TYR A 1086 25.48 4.70 18.24
C TYR A 1086 26.20 5.92 17.67
N HIS A 1087 26.48 5.92 16.38
CA HIS A 1087 27.02 7.09 15.70
C HIS A 1087 25.94 7.78 14.86
N GLY A 1088 26.10 9.08 14.71
CA GLY A 1088 25.26 9.93 13.88
C GLY A 1088 26.09 10.90 13.08
N VAL A 1089 25.60 11.20 11.88
CA VAL A 1089 26.25 12.09 10.92
C VAL A 1089 25.28 13.22 10.59
N ASP A 1090 25.77 14.45 10.61
CA ASP A 1090 25.02 15.63 10.17
C ASP A 1090 25.26 15.91 8.67
N ARG A 1091 24.61 16.95 8.16
CA ARG A 1091 24.75 17.36 6.75
C ARG A 1091 26.09 18.02 6.46
N GLN A 1092 26.87 18.38 7.48
CA GLN A 1092 28.25 18.86 7.39
C GLN A 1092 29.26 17.71 7.42
N LEU A 1093 28.78 16.46 7.43
CA LEU A 1093 29.57 15.22 7.44
C LEU A 1093 30.41 15.05 8.71
N VAL A 1094 29.99 15.63 9.84
CA VAL A 1094 30.65 15.45 11.13
C VAL A 1094 30.07 14.22 11.83
N TYR A 1095 30.94 13.28 12.22
CA TYR A 1095 30.54 12.06 12.95
C TYR A 1095 30.65 12.29 14.45
N ARG A 1096 29.56 12.03 15.16
CA ARG A 1096 29.46 12.13 16.63
C ARG A 1096 28.86 10.86 17.21
N LEU A 1097 29.03 10.68 18.52
CA LEU A 1097 28.44 9.55 19.26
C LEU A 1097 27.23 10.00 20.07
N GLY A 1098 26.23 9.13 20.17
CA GLY A 1098 25.08 9.26 21.07
C GLY A 1098 24.77 7.93 21.73
N VAL A 1099 23.76 7.92 22.60
CA VAL A 1099 23.37 6.72 23.35
C VAL A 1099 21.91 6.37 23.09
N ILE A 1100 21.64 5.07 23.00
CA ILE A 1100 20.29 4.50 22.98
C ILE A 1100 20.13 3.43 24.06
N LEU A 1101 18.91 3.33 24.60
CA LEU A 1101 18.47 2.26 25.48
C LEU A 1101 17.23 1.61 24.85
N VAL A 1102 17.25 0.29 24.68
CA VAL A 1102 16.11 -0.47 24.14
C VAL A 1102 15.63 -1.52 25.14
N ASP A 1103 14.37 -1.92 25.04
CA ASP A 1103 13.76 -2.86 25.98
C ASP A 1103 14.41 -4.24 25.96
N LEU A 1104 14.48 -4.89 27.13
CA LEU A 1104 15.12 -6.19 27.31
C LEU A 1104 14.41 -7.32 26.55
N ASN A 1105 13.08 -7.24 26.45
CA ASN A 1105 12.21 -8.25 25.87
C ASN A 1105 11.75 -7.89 24.46
N ASN A 1106 11.73 -6.60 24.13
CA ASN A 1106 11.34 -6.09 22.83
C ASN A 1106 12.40 -5.13 22.25
N PRO A 1107 13.37 -5.65 21.47
CA PRO A 1107 14.41 -4.85 20.85
C PRO A 1107 13.91 -3.83 19.80
N GLU A 1108 12.63 -3.80 19.47
CA GLU A 1108 12.06 -2.76 18.62
C GLU A 1108 11.65 -1.51 19.41
N LEU A 1109 11.51 -1.63 20.72
CA LEU A 1109 11.06 -0.56 21.60
C LEU A 1109 12.25 0.26 22.12
N LEU A 1110 12.35 1.50 21.63
CA LEU A 1110 13.33 2.49 22.10
C LEU A 1110 12.82 3.13 23.40
N ILE A 1111 13.54 2.90 24.50
CA ILE A 1111 13.24 3.51 25.81
C ILE A 1111 13.83 4.92 25.90
N TYR A 1112 15.06 5.09 25.38
CA TYR A 1112 15.79 6.35 25.43
C TYR A 1112 16.69 6.52 24.21
N ARG A 1113 16.80 7.75 23.70
CA ARG A 1113 17.79 8.18 22.71
C ARG A 1113 18.27 9.57 23.06
N SER A 1114 19.59 9.78 23.16
CA SER A 1114 20.12 11.08 23.55
C SER A 1114 19.75 12.19 22.54
N PRO A 1115 19.23 13.34 22.99
CA PRO A 1115 18.99 14.49 22.11
C PRO A 1115 20.32 15.10 21.64
N ASN A 1116 21.32 15.17 22.53
CA ASN A 1116 22.66 15.64 22.26
C ASN A 1116 23.62 14.51 21.86
N SER A 1117 24.75 14.89 21.27
CA SER A 1117 25.92 14.00 21.19
C SER A 1117 26.57 13.88 22.57
N ILE A 1118 27.08 12.70 22.90
CA ILE A 1118 27.84 12.41 24.13
C ILE A 1118 29.36 12.48 23.90
N LEU A 1119 29.79 12.52 22.63
CA LEU A 1119 31.17 12.77 22.23
C LEU A 1119 31.17 13.33 20.80
N GLN A 1120 31.99 14.35 20.58
CA GLN A 1120 32.19 14.97 19.27
C GLN A 1120 33.68 15.28 19.05
N PRO A 1121 34.13 15.52 17.80
CA PRO A 1121 35.52 15.89 17.54
C PRO A 1121 35.85 17.26 18.15
N GLU A 1122 36.79 17.30 19.09
CA GLU A 1122 37.26 18.55 19.73
C GLU A 1122 38.78 18.62 19.81
N MET A 1123 39.44 17.47 19.88
CA MET A 1123 40.90 17.39 19.97
C MET A 1123 41.55 17.35 18.58
N ASP A 1124 42.80 17.81 18.45
CA ASP A 1124 43.52 17.84 17.17
C ASP A 1124 43.54 16.48 16.44
N TYR A 1125 43.68 15.38 17.20
CA TYR A 1125 43.69 14.01 16.66
C TYR A 1125 42.29 13.50 16.26
N GLU A 1126 41.21 14.17 16.67
CA GLU A 1126 39.81 13.89 16.31
C GLU A 1126 39.35 14.77 15.14
N ILE A 1127 39.77 16.04 15.12
CA ILE A 1127 39.48 17.01 14.05
C ILE A 1127 40.26 16.66 12.78
N GLY A 1128 41.55 16.29 12.90
CA GLY A 1128 42.37 15.88 11.77
C GLY A 1128 42.97 17.03 10.96
N ALA A 1129 43.00 18.26 11.48
CA ALA A 1129 43.37 19.46 10.75
C ALA A 1129 44.82 19.48 10.22
N ASP A 1130 45.76 18.76 10.85
CA ASP A 1130 47.21 18.82 10.53
C ASP A 1130 47.95 17.46 10.58
N THR A 1131 47.26 16.31 10.62
CA THR A 1131 47.85 15.01 10.99
C THR A 1131 47.96 13.97 9.87
N GLY A 1132 47.55 14.31 8.63
CA GLY A 1132 47.48 13.34 7.54
C GLY A 1132 46.39 12.27 7.76
N SER A 1133 45.31 12.65 8.45
CA SER A 1133 44.19 11.78 8.78
C SER A 1133 43.40 11.32 7.56
N TRP A 1134 42.79 10.12 7.61
CA TRP A 1134 41.96 9.62 6.52
C TRP A 1134 40.68 10.45 6.35
N VAL A 1135 39.90 10.61 7.42
CA VAL A 1135 38.62 11.33 7.38
C VAL A 1135 38.56 12.32 8.56
N PRO A 1136 38.66 13.64 8.32
CA PRO A 1136 38.63 14.63 9.39
C PRO A 1136 37.23 14.76 10.03
N ASN A 1137 37.15 15.32 11.23
CA ASN A 1137 35.92 15.53 12.00
C ASN A 1137 35.13 14.24 12.30
N VAL A 1138 35.83 13.20 12.74
CA VAL A 1138 35.22 11.89 13.05
C VAL A 1138 35.57 11.41 14.45
N VAL A 1139 34.54 11.09 15.22
CA VAL A 1139 34.61 10.12 16.33
C VAL A 1139 33.66 8.96 16.04
N PHE A 1140 34.15 7.73 16.15
CA PHE A 1140 33.41 6.51 15.78
C PHE A 1140 33.72 5.37 16.75
N THR A 1141 32.75 4.55 17.16
CA THR A 1141 33.01 3.41 18.06
C THR A 1141 32.43 2.12 17.51
N CYS A 1142 33.13 1.01 17.76
CA CYS A 1142 32.63 -0.34 17.54
C CYS A 1142 32.59 -1.16 18.85
N GLY A 1143 32.96 -0.57 19.99
CA GLY A 1143 33.27 -1.33 21.19
C GLY A 1143 33.18 -0.51 22.46
N ALA A 1144 32.37 -0.99 23.41
CA ALA A 1144 32.40 -0.54 24.78
C ALA A 1144 32.35 -1.72 25.76
N VAL A 1145 33.02 -1.60 26.90
CA VAL A 1145 33.03 -2.63 27.95
C VAL A 1145 32.86 -1.98 29.31
N PRO A 1146 32.29 -2.68 30.30
CA PRO A 1146 32.31 -2.19 31.68
C PRO A 1146 33.75 -2.10 32.19
N ALA A 1147 34.02 -1.12 33.07
CA ALA A 1147 35.32 -0.94 33.71
C ALA A 1147 35.69 -2.13 34.61
N SER A 1148 34.68 -2.79 35.20
CA SER A 1148 34.80 -4.02 35.98
C SER A 1148 34.09 -5.21 35.30
N GLU A 1149 34.42 -6.44 35.69
CA GLU A 1149 33.81 -7.64 35.09
C GLU A 1149 32.41 -7.89 35.69
N LYS A 1150 31.39 -7.28 35.06
CA LYS A 1150 29.98 -7.36 35.47
C LYS A 1150 29.08 -7.59 34.25
N VAL A 1151 28.09 -8.47 34.40
CA VAL A 1151 27.19 -8.87 33.31
C VAL A 1151 26.00 -7.91 33.15
N ILE A 1152 25.47 -7.41 34.27
CA ILE A 1152 24.33 -6.49 34.30
C ILE A 1152 24.78 -5.21 34.99
N LEU A 1153 24.77 -4.09 34.28
CA LEU A 1153 25.20 -2.80 34.82
C LEU A 1153 24.08 -2.08 35.59
N GLU A 1154 24.51 -1.35 36.62
CA GLU A 1154 23.78 -0.48 37.53
C GLU A 1154 24.34 0.95 37.45
N ASP A 1155 23.72 1.88 38.19
CA ASP A 1155 23.94 3.32 38.06
C ASP A 1155 25.42 3.77 38.14
N ASP A 1156 26.14 3.25 39.13
CA ASP A 1156 27.52 3.65 39.45
C ASP A 1156 28.58 2.89 38.63
N ASP A 1157 28.16 1.94 37.78
CA ASP A 1157 29.12 1.18 36.96
C ASP A 1157 29.66 2.06 35.83
N GLU A 1158 30.99 2.18 35.77
CA GLU A 1158 31.68 2.90 34.70
C GLU A 1158 31.79 2.04 33.43
N ILE A 1159 31.63 2.68 32.28
CA ILE A 1159 31.73 2.10 30.94
C ILE A 1159 32.91 2.75 30.23
N LEU A 1160 33.78 1.91 29.65
CA LEU A 1160 34.91 2.32 28.82
C LEU A 1160 34.50 2.22 27.35
N VAL A 1161 34.45 3.36 26.65
CA VAL A 1161 34.12 3.46 25.23
C VAL A 1161 35.41 3.67 24.44
N TYR A 1162 35.77 2.70 23.61
CA TYR A 1162 36.92 2.82 22.71
C TYR A 1162 36.45 3.40 21.39
N TYR A 1163 37.07 4.48 20.93
CA TYR A 1163 36.63 5.20 19.75
C TYR A 1163 37.78 5.48 18.79
N GLY A 1164 37.54 5.29 17.49
CA GLY A 1164 38.36 5.82 16.41
C GLY A 1164 38.23 7.33 16.33
N ALA A 1165 39.33 8.00 16.05
CA ALA A 1165 39.45 9.45 15.92
C ALA A 1165 40.09 9.80 14.57
N ALA A 1166 39.38 10.61 13.78
CA ALA A 1166 39.72 11.00 12.41
C ALA A 1166 40.10 9.82 11.48
N ASP A 1167 39.52 8.64 11.68
CA ASP A 1167 39.89 7.37 11.02
C ASP A 1167 41.41 7.11 11.02
N THR A 1168 42.11 7.45 12.12
CA THR A 1168 43.58 7.42 12.18
C THR A 1168 44.13 6.91 13.51
N HIS A 1169 43.49 7.30 14.62
CA HIS A 1169 43.91 6.97 15.98
C HIS A 1169 42.77 6.29 16.74
N ILE A 1170 43.10 5.65 17.87
CA ILE A 1170 42.09 5.17 18.83
C ILE A 1170 42.30 5.85 20.18
N GLY A 1171 41.22 6.40 20.73
CA GLY A 1171 41.12 6.89 22.09
C GLY A 1171 40.20 6.03 22.95
N VAL A 1172 40.19 6.32 24.26
CA VAL A 1172 39.20 5.80 25.20
C VAL A 1172 38.55 6.96 25.96
N ALA A 1173 37.24 6.86 26.20
CA ALA A 1173 36.49 7.78 27.02
C ALA A 1173 35.56 7.02 27.97
N THR A 1174 35.19 7.62 29.10
CA THR A 1174 34.42 6.94 30.14
C THR A 1174 33.22 7.75 30.61
N ALA A 1175 32.20 7.05 31.08
CA ALA A 1175 31.09 7.60 31.85
C ALA A 1175 30.45 6.48 32.68
N THR A 1176 29.76 6.84 33.75
CA THR A 1176 28.87 5.95 34.49
C THR A 1176 27.57 5.72 33.72
N LEU A 1177 26.85 4.64 34.05
CA LEU A 1177 25.53 4.37 33.48
C LEU A 1177 24.55 5.52 33.75
N ALA A 1178 24.56 6.09 34.96
CA ALA A 1178 23.68 7.19 35.34
C ALA A 1178 24.00 8.53 34.64
N GLU A 1179 25.24 8.72 34.17
CA GLU A 1179 25.61 9.87 33.34
C GLU A 1179 25.08 9.75 31.91
N LEU A 1180 25.03 8.53 31.37
CA LEU A 1180 24.53 8.26 30.01
C LEU A 1180 23.01 8.15 29.94
N ILE A 1181 22.34 7.71 31.01
CA ILE A 1181 20.89 7.54 31.06
C ILE A 1181 20.29 8.44 32.15
N PRO A 1182 19.51 9.48 31.77
CA PRO A 1182 18.84 10.35 32.73
C PRO A 1182 17.93 9.56 33.71
N GLU A 1183 17.80 10.07 34.93
CA GLU A 1183 17.05 9.41 36.03
C GLU A 1183 15.63 8.99 35.64
N GLU A 1184 14.94 9.80 34.84
CA GLU A 1184 13.56 9.53 34.44
C GLU A 1184 13.36 8.26 33.60
N TYR A 1185 14.43 7.77 32.95
CA TYR A 1185 14.46 6.57 32.11
C TYR A 1185 15.10 5.36 32.81
N ARG A 1186 15.57 5.51 34.05
CA ARG A 1186 16.18 4.47 34.88
C ARG A 1186 15.13 3.80 35.79
N ARG A 1187 14.07 3.23 35.21
CA ARG A 1187 12.92 2.65 35.94
C ARG A 1187 12.88 1.14 35.97
#